data_AF-A0A429R114-F1
#
_entry.id   AF-A0A429R114-F1
#
_cell.length_a   1.000
_cell.length_b   1.000
_cell.length_c   1.000
_cell.angle_alpha   90.00
_cell.angle_beta   90.00
_cell.angle_gamma   90.00
#
_symmetry.space_group_name_H-M   'P 1'
#
loop_
_entity.id
_entity.type
_entity.pdbx_description
1 polymer ?
#
loop_
_entity_poly.entity_id
_entity_poly.type
_entity_poly.pdbx_seq_one_letter_code
_entity_poly.pdbx_strand_id
1 'polypeptide(L)'
;MTTMSTAAHAAPSRGGPLVRLWRGRAEDAPWVRPAFLGLLAVTTALYLWNLSASGYANSFYSAAVQAGGESWKAFFFGSLDAANAITVDKPPAALWPMALSVRLFGLGSWQILVPEVLMGVATVAVLYAAVRRRFGAGAGLIAGAVLALTPVAALMFRFNNPDALLALLMTVAVYCVLRALEQEKGAAKWLVWAGVAFGFAFLAKTLQAFLILPPLALVYGVCAPGAIGRRIGRLALAGLAMIVSAGWWVALVELWPAASRPYVGGSQNNSFLELTFGYNGLGRINGNETGSVGGGGRGGGQGGGWGETGIGRMFNDSIGGQISWLLPAALILLVAGLVVTWRAPRTDTARSAFLVWGGSLLITLAVFSFMAGIFHEYYTVALAPYLAALVGMGAAVLWEERTRWLASAALAVTVAATAVWGWTLLGRTPDWLPWLRWTVLVAGSVAALGLLFAGRIDRRLGLAVAGLGLAAGLAGPFAYTLETLGSGHQGSIVTAGPAGGAMGGRGPGGGMRMFEGGAFPGGQGGQMPGGQGQGQGQGGQMPGGQGGQGGQMPGGQGQAQGGQGGQMPGGTPPQGMPQGMSRGEGGPGGGGGGMGGLLNGASVGTEAEAALLADADDYTWVAATVGAQNAASYQLATEKPVMAIGGFNGSDPSPTLAQFKQYVAEGKIHYFIGGSESGTGESATGTGEDGGGRMGGGGGPGGGNSEISTWVSETFEKVTIGGATFYDLTQEK
;
A
#
# COMPACT_ATOMS: atom_id res chain seq x y z
N MET A 1 29.59 -56.60 49.49
CA MET A 1 28.45 -56.81 48.58
C MET A 1 27.39 -55.76 48.89
N THR A 2 27.35 -54.67 48.11
CA THR A 2 26.15 -53.84 47.96
C THR A 2 26.23 -53.13 46.61
N THR A 3 25.28 -53.44 45.75
CA THR A 3 25.24 -53.17 44.32
C THR A 3 24.88 -51.71 44.00
N MET A 4 25.62 -51.12 43.06
CA MET A 4 25.24 -49.87 42.38
C MET A 4 23.98 -50.10 41.54
N SER A 5 22.92 -49.33 41.81
CA SER A 5 21.75 -49.24 40.93
C SER A 5 21.93 -48.09 39.96
N THR A 6 22.29 -48.42 38.72
CA THR A 6 22.27 -47.52 37.56
C THR A 6 20.83 -47.08 37.28
N ALA A 7 20.51 -45.82 37.54
CA ALA A 7 19.26 -45.21 37.08
C ALA A 7 19.30 -45.08 35.54
N ALA A 8 18.51 -45.91 34.88
CA ALA A 8 18.32 -45.89 33.45
C ALA A 8 17.80 -44.51 33.01
N HIS A 9 18.49 -43.87 32.06
CA HIS A 9 17.95 -42.75 31.29
C HIS A 9 16.71 -43.24 30.55
N ALA A 10 15.53 -42.86 31.01
CA ALA A 10 14.29 -43.07 30.27
C ALA A 10 14.41 -42.37 28.91
N ALA A 11 14.44 -43.14 27.83
CA ALA A 11 14.42 -42.61 26.48
C ALA A 11 13.17 -41.72 26.29
N PRO A 12 13.28 -40.56 25.63
CA PRO A 12 12.12 -39.71 25.39
C PRO A 12 11.11 -40.53 24.57
N SER A 13 9.92 -40.74 25.15
CA SER A 13 8.82 -41.43 24.49
C SER A 13 8.61 -40.80 23.10
N ARG A 14 8.86 -41.58 22.05
CA ARG A 14 8.61 -41.16 20.68
C ARG A 14 7.10 -41.21 20.47
N GLY A 15 6.39 -40.17 20.93
CA GLY A 15 4.99 -39.97 20.60
C GLY A 15 4.80 -40.09 19.08
N GLY A 16 3.71 -40.75 18.67
CA GLY A 16 3.42 -41.04 17.26
C GLY A 16 3.46 -39.78 16.37
N PRO A 17 3.50 -39.94 15.03
CA PRO A 17 3.65 -38.84 14.08
C PRO A 17 2.63 -37.71 14.28
N LEU A 18 1.39 -38.04 14.68
CA LEU A 18 0.34 -37.06 15.03
C LEU A 18 0.66 -36.24 16.29
N VAL A 19 1.29 -36.85 17.30
CA VAL A 19 1.71 -36.15 18.53
C VAL A 19 2.87 -35.20 18.23
N ARG A 20 3.82 -35.59 17.36
CA ARG A 20 4.89 -34.69 16.89
C ARG A 20 4.35 -33.55 16.02
N LEU A 21 3.34 -33.80 15.19
CA LEU A 21 2.70 -32.78 14.36
C LEU A 21 2.08 -31.67 15.24
N TRP A 22 1.42 -32.07 16.33
CA TRP A 22 0.70 -31.16 17.21
C TRP A 22 1.57 -30.54 18.32
N ARG A 23 2.52 -31.28 18.90
CA ARG A 23 3.38 -30.78 20.01
C ARG A 23 4.67 -30.11 19.56
N GLY A 24 5.08 -30.26 18.31
CA GLY A 24 6.32 -29.64 17.81
C GLY A 24 7.58 -30.38 18.27
N ARG A 25 8.68 -29.66 18.48
CA ARG A 25 9.95 -30.28 18.87
C ARG A 25 9.89 -30.78 20.31
N ALA A 26 10.67 -31.81 20.65
CA ALA A 26 10.60 -32.42 21.98
C ALA A 26 11.04 -31.47 23.10
N GLU A 27 11.87 -30.48 22.76
CA GLU A 27 12.34 -29.41 23.62
C GLU A 27 11.37 -28.24 23.77
N ASP A 28 10.33 -28.13 22.93
CA ASP A 28 9.35 -27.04 23.00
C ASP A 28 8.31 -27.34 24.09
N ALA A 29 7.84 -26.31 24.79
CA ALA A 29 6.70 -26.46 25.69
C ALA A 29 5.44 -26.87 24.90
N PRO A 30 4.54 -27.70 25.45
CA PRO A 30 3.42 -28.29 24.69
C PRO A 30 2.46 -27.27 24.04
N TRP A 31 2.42 -26.04 24.53
CA TRP A 31 1.56 -24.97 24.00
C TRP A 31 2.14 -24.26 22.78
N VAL A 32 3.46 -24.35 22.53
CA VAL A 32 4.16 -23.55 21.51
C VAL A 32 3.64 -23.82 20.10
N ARG A 33 3.54 -25.10 19.74
CA ARG A 33 3.10 -25.51 18.41
C ARG A 33 1.59 -25.27 18.21
N PRO A 34 0.69 -25.61 19.14
CA PRO A 34 -0.72 -25.25 19.04
C PRO A 34 -0.96 -23.74 18.97
N ALA A 35 -0.26 -22.93 19.77
CA ALA A 35 -0.41 -21.48 19.73
C ALA A 35 0.07 -20.87 18.40
N PHE A 36 1.17 -21.39 17.84
CA PHE A 36 1.62 -20.99 16.51
C PHE A 36 0.61 -21.34 15.42
N LEU A 37 0.07 -22.57 15.43
CA LEU A 37 -0.96 -22.99 14.48
C LEU A 37 -2.25 -22.18 14.67
N GLY A 38 -2.63 -21.86 15.91
CA GLY A 38 -3.75 -21.00 16.24
C GLY A 38 -3.57 -19.59 15.69
N LEU A 39 -2.39 -19.00 15.84
CA LEU A 39 -2.04 -17.71 15.23
C LEU A 39 -2.25 -17.75 13.71
N LEU A 40 -1.67 -18.74 13.01
CA LEU A 40 -1.83 -18.85 11.56
C LEU A 40 -3.28 -19.09 11.14
N ALA A 41 -4.02 -19.93 11.87
CA ALA A 41 -5.43 -20.21 11.59
C ALA A 41 -6.29 -18.96 11.77
N VAL A 42 -6.09 -18.20 12.85
CA VAL A 42 -6.78 -16.93 13.09
C VAL A 42 -6.42 -15.90 12.02
N THR A 43 -5.14 -15.73 11.67
CA THR A 43 -4.72 -14.83 10.59
C THR A 43 -5.36 -15.23 9.26
N THR A 44 -5.38 -16.53 8.94
CA THR A 44 -6.00 -17.05 7.70
C THR A 44 -7.50 -16.74 7.69
N ALA A 45 -8.21 -17.03 8.77
CA ALA A 45 -9.64 -16.78 8.87
C ALA A 45 -9.96 -15.27 8.77
N LEU A 46 -9.18 -14.42 9.44
CA LEU A 46 -9.32 -12.97 9.35
C LEU A 46 -9.10 -12.45 7.94
N TYR A 47 -8.04 -12.92 7.25
CA TYR A 47 -7.71 -12.39 5.93
C TYR A 47 -8.62 -12.93 4.82
N LEU A 48 -9.17 -14.14 4.96
CA LEU A 48 -10.19 -14.66 4.05
C LEU A 48 -11.59 -14.08 4.31
N TRP A 49 -11.81 -13.43 5.45
CA TRP A 49 -13.11 -12.84 5.77
C TRP A 49 -13.50 -11.78 4.75
N ASN A 50 -14.72 -11.89 4.21
CA ASN A 50 -15.30 -10.94 3.26
C ASN A 50 -14.39 -10.60 2.06
N LEU A 51 -13.55 -11.54 1.63
CA LEU A 51 -12.50 -11.29 0.62
C LEU A 51 -13.06 -10.79 -0.72
N SER A 52 -14.20 -11.35 -1.14
CA SER A 52 -14.85 -10.99 -2.41
C SER A 52 -15.47 -9.59 -2.46
N ALA A 53 -15.63 -8.92 -1.32
CA ALA A 53 -16.15 -7.55 -1.29
C ALA A 53 -15.26 -6.55 -2.05
N SER A 54 -13.97 -6.87 -2.18
CA SER A 54 -13.03 -6.07 -2.96
C SER A 54 -13.16 -6.31 -4.48
N GLY A 55 -14.02 -7.20 -4.97
CA GLY A 55 -14.17 -7.47 -6.40
C GLY A 55 -12.82 -7.81 -7.07
N TYR A 56 -12.44 -7.05 -8.11
CA TYR A 56 -11.14 -7.16 -8.76
C TYR A 56 -10.02 -6.34 -8.11
N ALA A 57 -10.25 -5.76 -6.92
CA ALA A 57 -9.29 -4.96 -6.17
C ALA A 57 -8.68 -3.85 -7.05
N ASN A 58 -7.40 -3.97 -7.41
CA ASN A 58 -6.78 -3.14 -8.44
C ASN A 58 -7.00 -3.76 -9.82
N SER A 59 -7.92 -3.18 -10.60
CA SER A 59 -8.25 -3.65 -11.95
C SER A 59 -7.03 -3.72 -12.88
N PHE A 60 -6.08 -2.78 -12.77
CA PHE A 60 -4.84 -2.78 -13.56
C PHE A 60 -4.07 -4.10 -13.44
N TYR A 61 -3.86 -4.58 -12.21
CA TYR A 61 -3.15 -5.84 -11.99
C TYR A 61 -4.05 -7.06 -12.24
N SER A 62 -5.35 -6.96 -11.98
CA SER A 62 -6.31 -8.05 -12.27
C SER A 62 -6.41 -8.34 -13.77
N ALA A 63 -6.44 -7.32 -14.62
CA ALA A 63 -6.42 -7.50 -16.07
C ALA A 63 -5.14 -8.22 -16.54
N ALA A 64 -3.98 -7.84 -15.99
CA ALA A 64 -2.73 -8.53 -16.33
C ALA A 64 -2.69 -9.98 -15.82
N VAL A 65 -3.30 -10.25 -14.66
CA VAL A 65 -3.45 -11.60 -14.11
C VAL A 65 -4.35 -12.46 -15.01
N GLN A 66 -5.48 -11.91 -15.46
CA GLN A 66 -6.36 -12.55 -16.43
C GLN A 66 -5.62 -12.85 -17.74
N ALA A 67 -4.93 -11.86 -18.30
CA ALA A 67 -4.13 -12.02 -19.51
C ALA A 67 -3.06 -13.13 -19.37
N GLY A 68 -2.39 -13.19 -18.22
CA GLY A 68 -1.44 -14.27 -17.91
C GLY A 68 -2.09 -15.64 -17.69
N GLY A 69 -3.37 -15.65 -17.29
CA GLY A 69 -4.20 -16.85 -17.23
C GLY A 69 -4.42 -17.47 -18.61
N GLU A 70 -4.63 -16.62 -19.61
CA GLU A 70 -4.89 -17.02 -21.00
C GLU A 70 -3.60 -17.28 -21.80
N SER A 71 -2.61 -16.40 -21.70
CA SER A 71 -1.41 -16.39 -22.56
C SER A 71 -0.12 -16.57 -21.78
N TRP A 72 0.68 -17.60 -22.11
CA TRP A 72 2.02 -17.78 -21.51
C TRP A 72 2.98 -16.62 -21.80
N LYS A 73 2.78 -15.93 -22.92
CA LYS A 73 3.57 -14.73 -23.25
C LYS A 73 3.19 -13.57 -22.34
N ALA A 74 1.89 -13.34 -22.14
CA ALA A 74 1.41 -12.33 -21.20
C ALA A 74 1.82 -12.65 -19.76
N PHE A 75 1.76 -13.93 -19.37
CA PHE A 75 2.26 -14.43 -18.09
C PHE A 75 3.74 -14.13 -17.87
N PHE A 76 4.56 -14.35 -18.91
CA PHE A 76 5.99 -14.14 -18.84
C PHE A 76 6.36 -12.66 -18.71
N PHE A 77 5.71 -11.77 -19.47
CA PHE A 77 6.04 -10.34 -19.49
C PHE A 77 5.28 -9.51 -18.45
N GLY A 78 4.17 -10.00 -17.92
CA GLY A 78 3.21 -9.18 -17.17
C GLY A 78 2.43 -8.24 -18.08
N SER A 79 1.99 -8.73 -19.24
CA SER A 79 1.15 -7.96 -20.17
C SER A 79 -0.20 -7.63 -19.56
N LEU A 80 -0.71 -6.43 -19.83
CA LEU A 80 -2.04 -6.01 -19.41
C LEU A 80 -3.14 -6.84 -20.09
N ASP A 81 -2.94 -7.16 -21.38
CA ASP A 81 -3.88 -7.91 -22.22
C ASP A 81 -3.25 -9.16 -22.82
N ALA A 82 -4.09 -10.15 -23.19
CA ALA A 82 -3.61 -11.44 -23.72
C ALA A 82 -2.99 -11.34 -25.12
N ALA A 83 -3.30 -10.29 -25.89
CA ALA A 83 -2.69 -10.00 -27.19
C ALA A 83 -1.35 -9.23 -27.07
N ASN A 84 -0.90 -8.94 -25.84
CA ASN A 84 0.43 -8.42 -25.52
C ASN A 84 0.74 -7.04 -26.12
N ALA A 85 -0.18 -6.07 -26.02
CA ALA A 85 0.11 -4.70 -26.47
C ALA A 85 1.15 -4.02 -25.56
N ILE A 86 0.92 -4.03 -24.24
CA ILE A 86 1.75 -3.33 -23.25
C ILE A 86 1.79 -4.07 -21.91
N THR A 87 2.90 -3.98 -21.17
CA THR A 87 3.03 -4.54 -19.81
C THR A 87 2.43 -3.63 -18.75
N VAL A 88 2.17 -4.21 -17.58
CA VAL A 88 2.02 -3.40 -16.37
C VAL A 88 3.32 -2.70 -16.02
N ASP A 89 3.23 -1.80 -15.06
CA ASP A 89 4.29 -0.91 -14.62
C ASP A 89 5.31 -1.59 -13.67
N LYS A 90 5.33 -2.93 -13.61
CA LYS A 90 6.15 -3.74 -12.69
C LYS A 90 6.64 -5.01 -13.38
N PRO A 91 7.76 -5.59 -12.89
CA PRO A 91 8.09 -6.96 -13.24
C PRO A 91 7.03 -7.96 -12.70
N PRO A 92 6.90 -9.14 -13.31
CA PRO A 92 5.69 -9.95 -13.24
C PRO A 92 5.66 -10.96 -12.08
N ALA A 93 6.68 -11.02 -11.22
CA ALA A 93 6.73 -12.10 -10.22
C ALA A 93 5.58 -12.07 -9.23
N ALA A 94 5.05 -10.87 -8.90
CA ALA A 94 3.86 -10.73 -8.08
C ALA A 94 2.58 -11.23 -8.79
N LEU A 95 2.54 -11.16 -10.13
CA LEU A 95 1.39 -11.60 -10.91
C LEU A 95 1.36 -13.12 -11.09
N TRP A 96 2.51 -13.80 -11.13
CA TRP A 96 2.57 -15.23 -11.45
C TRP A 96 1.69 -16.12 -10.57
N PRO A 97 1.67 -16.01 -9.22
CA PRO A 97 0.83 -16.86 -8.39
C PRO A 97 -0.67 -16.63 -8.66
N MET A 98 -1.07 -15.37 -8.87
CA MET A 98 -2.45 -15.00 -9.21
C MET A 98 -2.83 -15.50 -10.61
N ALA A 99 -1.97 -15.32 -11.61
CA ALA A 99 -2.22 -15.75 -12.99
C ALA A 99 -2.28 -17.28 -13.13
N LEU A 100 -1.44 -18.01 -12.38
CA LEU A 100 -1.56 -19.47 -12.30
C LEU A 100 -2.87 -19.90 -11.63
N SER A 101 -3.28 -19.20 -10.57
CA SER A 101 -4.56 -19.45 -9.89
C SER A 101 -5.74 -19.23 -10.85
N VAL A 102 -5.76 -18.11 -11.57
CA VAL A 102 -6.78 -17.82 -12.59
C VAL A 102 -6.75 -18.83 -13.73
N ARG A 103 -5.57 -19.22 -14.24
CA ARG A 103 -5.46 -20.27 -15.27
C ARG A 103 -6.06 -21.60 -14.82
N LEU A 104 -5.90 -21.97 -13.54
CA LEU A 104 -6.36 -23.25 -13.01
C LEU A 104 -7.85 -23.25 -12.64
N PHE A 105 -8.39 -22.11 -12.22
CA PHE A 105 -9.70 -22.02 -11.58
C PHE A 105 -10.67 -21.00 -12.20
N GLY A 106 -10.29 -20.38 -13.33
CA GLY A 106 -11.03 -19.31 -13.98
C GLY A 106 -10.83 -17.93 -13.32
N LEU A 107 -11.24 -16.88 -14.02
CA LEU A 107 -11.20 -15.53 -13.49
C LEU A 107 -12.18 -15.38 -12.30
N GLY A 108 -11.70 -14.77 -11.22
CA GLY A 108 -12.55 -14.46 -10.09
C GLY A 108 -11.80 -13.80 -8.94
N SER A 109 -12.55 -13.10 -8.09
CA SER A 109 -11.99 -12.34 -6.96
C SER A 109 -11.17 -13.23 -6.00
N TRP A 110 -11.67 -14.43 -5.68
CA TRP A 110 -10.95 -15.37 -4.81
C TRP A 110 -9.65 -15.87 -5.45
N GLN A 111 -9.69 -16.20 -6.74
CA GLN A 111 -8.55 -16.72 -7.49
C GLN A 111 -7.41 -15.70 -7.54
N ILE A 112 -7.75 -14.41 -7.61
CA ILE A 112 -6.81 -13.30 -7.57
C ILE A 112 -6.31 -13.05 -6.13
N LEU A 113 -7.19 -13.01 -5.13
CA LEU A 113 -6.84 -12.49 -3.80
C LEU A 113 -6.36 -13.55 -2.79
N VAL A 114 -6.71 -14.83 -2.95
CA VAL A 114 -6.24 -15.89 -2.05
C VAL A 114 -4.71 -16.05 -2.07
N PRO A 115 -4.02 -16.01 -3.23
CA PRO A 115 -2.55 -16.00 -3.25
C PRO A 115 -1.92 -14.92 -2.36
N GLU A 116 -2.47 -13.71 -2.35
CA GLU A 116 -2.01 -12.60 -1.50
C GLU A 116 -2.19 -12.92 0.00
N VAL A 117 -3.34 -13.50 0.36
CA VAL A 117 -3.64 -13.93 1.74
C VAL A 117 -2.64 -14.99 2.20
N LEU A 118 -2.34 -15.97 1.34
CA LEU A 118 -1.36 -17.01 1.63
C LEU A 118 0.05 -16.43 1.84
N MET A 119 0.43 -15.41 1.07
CA MET A 119 1.69 -14.69 1.28
C MET A 119 1.70 -13.92 2.61
N GLY A 120 0.58 -13.32 3.01
CA GLY A 120 0.42 -12.69 4.32
C GLY A 120 0.60 -13.67 5.48
N VAL A 121 -0.09 -14.83 5.43
CA VAL A 121 0.03 -15.90 6.42
C VAL A 121 1.47 -16.46 6.45
N ALA A 122 2.10 -16.64 5.29
CA ALA A 122 3.49 -17.05 5.19
C ALA A 122 4.44 -16.01 5.82
N THR A 123 4.17 -14.71 5.65
CA THR A 123 4.97 -13.63 6.24
C THR A 123 4.88 -13.69 7.77
N VAL A 124 3.69 -13.88 8.33
CA VAL A 124 3.49 -14.12 9.78
C VAL A 124 4.26 -15.35 10.25
N ALA A 125 4.23 -16.44 9.48
CA ALA A 125 4.95 -17.67 9.81
C ALA A 125 6.48 -17.49 9.85
N VAL A 126 7.04 -16.81 8.84
CA VAL A 126 8.48 -16.53 8.74
C VAL A 126 8.90 -15.57 9.84
N LEU A 127 8.13 -14.52 10.10
CA LEU A 127 8.40 -13.56 11.17
C LEU A 127 8.40 -14.24 12.54
N TYR A 128 7.38 -15.06 12.83
CA TYR A 128 7.33 -15.89 14.03
C TYR A 128 8.59 -16.77 14.15
N ALA A 129 8.97 -17.46 13.07
CA ALA A 129 10.15 -18.32 13.04
C ALA A 129 11.46 -17.55 13.25
N ALA A 130 11.57 -16.33 12.73
CA ALA A 130 12.74 -15.47 12.90
C ALA A 130 12.89 -15.01 14.36
N VAL A 131 11.82 -14.46 14.93
CA VAL A 131 11.83 -13.90 16.29
C VAL A 131 11.96 -15.00 17.34
N ARG A 132 11.16 -16.08 17.23
CA ARG A 132 11.15 -17.13 18.26
C ARG A 132 12.49 -17.79 18.47
N ARG A 133 13.32 -17.81 17.42
CA ARG A 133 14.56 -18.58 17.41
C ARG A 133 15.58 -18.04 18.40
N ARG A 134 15.58 -16.72 18.63
CA ARG A 134 16.48 -16.08 19.60
C ARG A 134 15.78 -15.57 20.86
N PHE A 135 14.49 -15.23 20.75
CA PHE A 135 13.72 -14.54 21.82
C PHE A 135 12.56 -15.38 22.39
N GLY A 136 12.43 -16.64 21.96
CA GLY A 136 11.42 -17.57 22.47
C GLY A 136 10.04 -17.42 21.82
N ALA A 137 9.18 -18.43 22.03
CA ALA A 137 7.88 -18.54 21.38
C ALA A 137 6.94 -17.37 21.69
N GLY A 138 6.97 -16.82 22.91
CA GLY A 138 6.14 -15.66 23.28
C GLY A 138 6.45 -14.42 22.45
N ALA A 139 7.74 -14.09 22.28
CA ALA A 139 8.17 -12.98 21.42
C ALA A 139 7.72 -13.18 19.97
N GLY A 140 7.83 -14.41 19.47
CA GLY A 140 7.36 -14.76 18.13
C GLY A 140 5.85 -14.58 17.97
N LEU A 141 5.05 -15.02 18.95
CA LEU A 141 3.59 -14.86 18.92
C LEU A 141 3.19 -13.39 18.96
N ILE A 142 3.85 -12.57 19.78
CA ILE A 142 3.62 -11.12 19.82
C ILE A 142 3.95 -10.50 18.46
N ALA A 143 5.11 -10.81 17.87
CA ALA A 143 5.48 -10.28 16.55
C ALA A 143 4.48 -10.70 15.47
N GLY A 144 4.09 -11.97 15.44
CA GLY A 144 3.10 -12.45 14.47
C GLY A 144 1.71 -11.81 14.64
N ALA A 145 1.25 -11.65 15.88
CA ALA A 145 -0.02 -10.98 16.19
C ALA A 145 0.01 -9.48 15.81
N VAL A 146 1.12 -8.79 16.10
CA VAL A 146 1.31 -7.38 15.71
C VAL A 146 1.23 -7.22 14.20
N LEU A 147 1.93 -8.06 13.43
CA LEU A 147 1.84 -8.01 11.96
C LEU A 147 0.42 -8.30 11.48
N ALA A 148 -0.21 -9.36 12.01
CA ALA A 148 -1.56 -9.76 11.61
C ALA A 148 -2.61 -8.66 11.86
N LEU A 149 -2.44 -7.89 12.94
CA LEU A 149 -3.35 -6.82 13.38
C LEU A 149 -2.88 -5.42 12.97
N THR A 150 -1.88 -5.30 12.09
CA THR A 150 -1.48 -4.01 11.53
C THR A 150 -2.45 -3.67 10.38
N PRO A 151 -3.18 -2.54 10.43
CA PRO A 151 -4.26 -2.25 9.47
C PRO A 151 -3.81 -2.29 8.00
N VAL A 152 -2.71 -1.60 7.68
CA VAL A 152 -2.18 -1.59 6.31
C VAL A 152 -1.68 -2.96 5.84
N ALA A 153 -1.21 -3.81 6.77
CA ALA A 153 -0.82 -5.18 6.43
C ALA A 153 -2.04 -6.04 6.14
N ALA A 154 -3.10 -5.93 6.93
CA ALA A 154 -4.35 -6.64 6.69
C ALA A 154 -5.01 -6.22 5.36
N LEU A 155 -4.95 -4.94 5.01
CA LEU A 155 -5.38 -4.45 3.70
C LEU A 155 -4.53 -5.06 2.58
N MET A 156 -3.21 -4.90 2.64
CA MET A 156 -2.33 -5.24 1.53
C MET A 156 -2.12 -6.74 1.34
N PHE A 157 -2.33 -7.57 2.36
CA PHE A 157 -2.39 -9.03 2.19
C PHE A 157 -3.75 -9.52 1.67
N ARG A 158 -4.69 -8.62 1.39
CA ARG A 158 -6.00 -8.87 0.77
C ARG A 158 -6.19 -8.05 -0.51
N PHE A 159 -5.09 -7.57 -1.10
CA PHE A 159 -5.09 -6.67 -2.24
C PHE A 159 -3.99 -7.09 -3.23
N ASN A 160 -4.31 -7.08 -4.52
CA ASN A 160 -3.51 -7.66 -5.60
C ASN A 160 -2.36 -6.77 -6.12
N ASN A 161 -1.87 -5.86 -5.28
CA ASN A 161 -0.65 -5.11 -5.60
C ASN A 161 0.59 -5.97 -5.28
N PRO A 162 1.79 -5.61 -5.77
CA PRO A 162 3.01 -6.40 -5.55
C PRO A 162 3.51 -6.49 -4.09
N ASP A 163 2.82 -5.83 -3.16
CA ASP A 163 3.27 -5.59 -1.79
C ASP A 163 3.29 -6.85 -0.91
N ALA A 164 2.36 -7.81 -1.11
CA ALA A 164 2.36 -9.03 -0.30
C ALA A 164 3.59 -9.90 -0.57
N LEU A 165 3.89 -10.15 -1.86
CA LEU A 165 5.07 -10.92 -2.26
C LEU A 165 6.35 -10.21 -1.82
N LEU A 166 6.42 -8.90 -1.98
CA LEU A 166 7.54 -8.09 -1.51
C LEU A 166 7.74 -8.26 0.01
N ALA A 167 6.71 -8.05 0.82
CA ALA A 167 6.80 -8.16 2.27
C ALA A 167 7.25 -9.56 2.72
N LEU A 168 6.73 -10.62 2.07
CA LEU A 168 7.14 -12.00 2.32
C LEU A 168 8.63 -12.20 2.02
N LEU A 169 9.08 -11.85 0.82
CA LEU A 169 10.46 -12.09 0.38
C LEU A 169 11.47 -11.27 1.18
N MET A 170 11.12 -10.04 1.55
CA MET A 170 11.96 -9.20 2.41
C MET A 170 12.08 -9.78 3.82
N THR A 171 10.99 -10.31 4.37
CA THR A 171 10.98 -11.01 5.67
C THR A 171 11.81 -12.30 5.61
N VAL A 172 11.71 -13.06 4.51
CA VAL A 172 12.54 -14.25 4.25
C VAL A 172 14.02 -13.87 4.13
N ALA A 173 14.36 -12.79 3.41
CA ALA A 173 15.74 -12.33 3.27
C ALA A 173 16.34 -11.97 4.63
N VAL A 174 15.60 -11.23 5.47
CA VAL A 174 16.00 -10.93 6.86
C VAL A 174 16.19 -12.22 7.66
N TYR A 175 15.24 -13.16 7.60
CA TYR A 175 15.37 -14.46 8.26
C TYR A 175 16.66 -15.18 7.84
N CYS A 176 16.96 -15.23 6.54
CA CYS A 176 18.16 -15.85 6.01
C CYS A 176 19.43 -15.16 6.51
N VAL A 177 19.48 -13.82 6.54
CA VAL A 177 20.63 -13.07 7.09
C VAL A 177 20.84 -13.38 8.57
N LEU A 178 19.77 -13.42 9.38
CA LEU A 178 19.85 -13.82 10.79
C LEU A 178 20.39 -15.25 10.95
N ARG A 179 19.94 -16.19 10.12
CA ARG A 179 20.46 -17.56 10.09
C ARG A 179 21.95 -17.61 9.74
N ALA A 180 22.40 -16.73 8.83
CA ALA A 180 23.81 -16.64 8.45
C ALA A 180 24.70 -16.03 9.56
N LEU A 181 24.13 -15.18 10.42
CA LEU A 181 24.82 -14.55 11.55
C LEU A 181 25.01 -15.50 12.74
N GLU A 182 24.11 -16.47 12.93
CA GLU A 182 24.16 -17.39 14.07
C GLU A 182 25.22 -18.51 13.95
N GLN A 183 25.60 -18.88 12.74
CA GLN A 183 26.44 -20.07 12.49
C GLN A 183 27.46 -19.79 11.40
N GLU A 184 28.77 -19.97 11.68
CA GLU A 184 29.81 -19.82 10.65
C GLU A 184 29.71 -20.92 9.58
N LYS A 185 29.47 -22.16 10.01
CA LYS A 185 29.20 -23.29 9.11
C LYS A 185 27.79 -23.15 8.55
N GLY A 186 27.67 -23.11 7.23
CA GLY A 186 26.38 -22.95 6.55
C GLY A 186 25.93 -21.51 6.31
N ALA A 187 26.67 -20.49 6.78
CA ALA A 187 26.35 -19.08 6.52
C ALA A 187 26.21 -18.75 5.02
N ALA A 188 27.09 -19.33 4.18
CA ALA A 188 27.05 -19.12 2.74
C ALA A 188 25.73 -19.58 2.11
N LYS A 189 25.20 -20.74 2.54
CA LYS A 189 23.91 -21.26 2.06
C LYS A 189 22.79 -20.26 2.36
N TRP A 190 22.73 -19.75 3.59
CA TRP A 190 21.70 -18.80 3.99
C TRP A 190 21.84 -17.46 3.26
N LEU A 191 23.05 -16.97 3.06
CA LEU A 191 23.28 -15.76 2.27
C LEU A 191 22.94 -15.92 0.79
N VAL A 192 23.17 -17.09 0.20
CA VAL A 192 22.68 -17.41 -1.16
C VAL A 192 21.16 -17.33 -1.20
N TRP A 193 20.46 -17.95 -0.24
CA TRP A 193 19.00 -17.86 -0.16
C TRP A 193 18.50 -16.43 0.09
N ALA A 194 19.24 -15.62 0.86
CA ALA A 194 18.94 -14.20 1.00
C ALA A 194 19.07 -13.46 -0.34
N GLY A 195 20.14 -13.74 -1.10
CA GLY A 195 20.33 -13.21 -2.45
C GLY A 195 19.20 -13.61 -3.41
N VAL A 196 18.81 -14.90 -3.41
CA VAL A 196 17.67 -15.39 -4.19
C VAL A 196 16.39 -14.65 -3.81
N ALA A 197 16.10 -14.50 -2.52
CA ALA A 197 14.92 -13.78 -2.04
C ALA A 197 14.93 -12.31 -2.51
N PHE A 198 16.06 -11.61 -2.45
CA PHE A 198 16.18 -10.25 -2.98
C PHE A 198 16.03 -10.18 -4.51
N GLY A 199 16.51 -11.19 -5.24
CA GLY A 199 16.34 -11.26 -6.69
C GLY A 199 14.86 -11.39 -7.08
N PHE A 200 14.11 -12.29 -6.43
CA PHE A 200 12.67 -12.39 -6.66
C PHE A 200 11.90 -11.18 -6.12
N ALA A 201 12.36 -10.55 -5.03
CA ALA A 201 11.76 -9.32 -4.51
C ALA A 201 11.93 -8.16 -5.51
N PHE A 202 13.08 -8.08 -6.18
CA PHE A 202 13.30 -7.16 -7.29
C PHE A 202 12.37 -7.45 -8.47
N LEU A 203 12.12 -8.73 -8.79
CA LEU A 203 11.11 -9.11 -9.79
C LEU A 203 9.65 -8.89 -9.35
N ALA A 204 9.41 -8.54 -8.07
CA ALA A 204 8.10 -8.12 -7.59
C ALA A 204 7.95 -6.59 -7.62
N LYS A 205 8.96 -5.84 -7.13
CA LYS A 205 8.86 -4.37 -6.96
C LYS A 205 10.20 -3.62 -7.10
N THR A 206 11.05 -4.03 -8.04
CA THR A 206 12.28 -3.34 -8.47
C THR A 206 13.15 -2.84 -7.30
N LEU A 207 13.61 -1.57 -7.33
CA LEU A 207 14.54 -0.99 -6.37
C LEU A 207 13.96 -0.85 -4.96
N GLN A 208 12.64 -0.93 -4.79
CA GLN A 208 12.03 -0.95 -3.46
C GLN A 208 12.52 -2.16 -2.65
N ALA A 209 12.77 -3.30 -3.29
CA ALA A 209 13.34 -4.48 -2.64
C ALA A 209 14.76 -4.22 -2.11
N PHE A 210 15.50 -3.28 -2.68
CA PHE A 210 16.90 -3.04 -2.31
C PHE A 210 17.05 -2.04 -1.16
N LEU A 211 15.95 -1.47 -0.68
CA LEU A 211 15.95 -0.46 0.37
C LEU A 211 16.64 -0.94 1.67
N ILE A 212 16.46 -2.22 2.04
CA ILE A 212 17.07 -2.77 3.26
C ILE A 212 18.42 -3.46 3.01
N LEU A 213 18.89 -3.59 1.77
CA LEU A 213 20.17 -4.23 1.47
C LEU A 213 21.34 -3.58 2.24
N PRO A 214 21.47 -2.24 2.30
CA PRO A 214 22.58 -1.60 3.00
C PRO A 214 22.69 -2.00 4.49
N PRO A 215 21.65 -1.88 5.34
CA PRO A 215 21.77 -2.30 6.74
C PRO A 215 22.04 -3.81 6.88
N LEU A 216 21.47 -4.68 6.05
CA LEU A 216 21.73 -6.12 6.15
C LEU A 216 23.18 -6.48 5.79
N ALA A 217 23.69 -5.94 4.69
CA ALA A 217 25.06 -6.16 4.24
C ALA A 217 26.07 -5.62 5.27
N LEU A 218 25.81 -4.43 5.81
CA LEU A 218 26.66 -3.81 6.84
C LEU A 218 26.70 -4.65 8.12
N VAL A 219 25.53 -5.07 8.63
CA VAL A 219 25.48 -5.89 9.85
C VAL A 219 26.16 -7.23 9.61
N TYR A 220 25.95 -7.91 8.48
CA TYR A 220 26.69 -9.14 8.19
C TYR A 220 28.21 -8.89 8.10
N GLY A 221 28.62 -7.86 7.36
CA GLY A 221 30.04 -7.51 7.18
C GLY A 221 30.74 -7.24 8.51
N VAL A 222 30.08 -6.58 9.47
CA VAL A 222 30.65 -6.19 10.77
C VAL A 222 30.46 -7.25 11.85
N CYS A 223 29.26 -7.80 11.98
CA CYS A 223 28.86 -8.65 13.11
C CYS A 223 29.09 -10.15 12.86
N ALA A 224 29.19 -10.62 11.61
CA ALA A 224 29.38 -12.05 11.36
C ALA A 224 30.73 -12.56 11.94
N PRO A 225 30.77 -13.80 12.44
CA PRO A 225 32.02 -14.44 12.84
C PRO A 225 32.91 -14.75 11.61
N GLY A 226 34.22 -14.86 11.85
CA GLY A 226 35.21 -15.22 10.83
C GLY A 226 36.00 -14.04 10.22
N ALA A 227 36.99 -14.39 9.39
CA ALA A 227 37.89 -13.44 8.74
C ALA A 227 37.14 -12.51 7.76
N ILE A 228 37.62 -11.27 7.59
CA ILE A 228 36.98 -10.26 6.73
C ILE A 228 36.84 -10.73 5.28
N GLY A 229 37.87 -11.39 4.72
CA GLY A 229 37.82 -11.92 3.34
C GLY A 229 36.72 -12.96 3.13
N ARG A 230 36.46 -13.83 4.12
CA ARG A 230 35.35 -14.79 4.05
C ARG A 230 33.99 -14.10 4.10
N ARG A 231 33.85 -13.04 4.91
CA ARG A 231 32.62 -12.25 5.01
C ARG A 231 32.33 -11.56 3.69
N ILE A 232 33.32 -10.89 3.10
CA ILE A 232 33.22 -10.25 1.78
C ILE A 232 32.89 -11.29 0.69
N GLY A 233 33.61 -12.42 0.64
CA GLY A 233 33.34 -13.45 -0.37
C GLY A 233 31.93 -14.04 -0.28
N ARG A 234 31.36 -14.18 0.93
CA ARG A 234 29.98 -14.63 1.11
C ARG A 234 28.94 -13.57 0.72
N LEU A 235 29.22 -12.29 0.98
CA LEU A 235 28.38 -11.19 0.49
C LEU A 235 28.43 -11.10 -1.04
N ALA A 236 29.61 -11.29 -1.64
CA ALA A 236 29.76 -11.35 -3.10
C ALA A 236 28.95 -12.52 -3.69
N LEU A 237 28.99 -13.69 -3.05
CA LEU A 237 28.19 -14.85 -3.45
C LEU A 237 26.67 -14.58 -3.32
N ALA A 238 26.24 -13.88 -2.28
CA ALA A 238 24.84 -13.45 -2.13
C ALA A 238 24.44 -12.48 -3.25
N GLY A 239 25.31 -11.51 -3.56
CA GLY A 239 25.13 -10.57 -4.67
C GLY A 239 25.02 -11.28 -6.02
N LEU A 240 25.87 -12.29 -6.27
CA LEU A 240 25.79 -13.12 -7.47
C LEU A 240 24.46 -13.88 -7.52
N ALA A 241 24.03 -14.50 -6.42
CA ALA A 241 22.75 -15.21 -6.37
C ALA A 241 21.55 -14.28 -6.64
N MET A 242 21.59 -13.05 -6.13
CA MET A 242 20.59 -12.02 -6.42
C MET A 242 20.55 -11.65 -7.90
N ILE A 243 21.73 -11.38 -8.51
CA ILE A 243 21.84 -11.07 -9.94
C ILE A 243 21.34 -12.24 -10.78
N VAL A 244 21.71 -13.49 -10.47
CA VAL A 244 21.25 -14.65 -11.23
C VAL A 244 19.74 -14.85 -11.10
N SER A 245 19.15 -14.59 -9.93
CA SER A 245 17.73 -14.83 -9.68
C SER A 245 16.79 -13.80 -10.31
N ALA A 246 17.24 -12.55 -10.46
CA ALA A 246 16.49 -11.50 -11.15
C ALA A 246 16.91 -11.31 -12.61
N GLY A 247 18.22 -11.35 -12.85
CA GLY A 247 18.87 -10.90 -14.07
C GLY A 247 18.54 -11.74 -15.29
N TRP A 248 18.17 -13.00 -15.14
CA TRP A 248 17.73 -13.84 -16.26
C TRP A 248 16.48 -13.26 -16.95
N TRP A 249 15.49 -12.82 -16.17
CA TRP A 249 14.25 -12.25 -16.70
C TRP A 249 14.52 -10.86 -17.29
N VAL A 250 15.30 -10.03 -16.59
CA VAL A 250 15.72 -8.71 -17.08
C VAL A 250 16.46 -8.83 -18.40
N ALA A 251 17.41 -9.75 -18.50
CA ALA A 251 18.16 -9.99 -19.74
C ALA A 251 17.23 -10.43 -20.87
N LEU A 252 16.27 -11.33 -20.60
CA LEU A 252 15.30 -11.73 -21.62
C LEU A 252 14.45 -10.55 -22.09
N VAL A 253 13.94 -9.70 -21.19
CA VAL A 253 13.12 -8.54 -21.59
C VAL A 253 13.91 -7.54 -22.44
N GLU A 254 15.15 -7.24 -22.05
CA GLU A 254 15.98 -6.26 -22.75
C GLU A 254 16.53 -6.80 -24.09
N LEU A 255 16.82 -8.11 -24.18
CA LEU A 255 17.41 -8.72 -25.38
C LEU A 255 16.38 -9.26 -26.37
N TRP A 256 15.12 -9.45 -25.95
CA TRP A 256 14.07 -9.96 -26.83
C TRP A 256 13.68 -8.91 -27.89
N PRO A 257 13.54 -9.28 -29.17
CA PRO A 257 13.25 -8.33 -30.23
C PRO A 257 12.02 -7.46 -29.93
N ALA A 258 12.20 -6.14 -29.95
CA ALA A 258 11.16 -5.17 -29.54
C ALA A 258 9.83 -5.32 -30.31
N ALA A 259 9.89 -5.67 -31.60
CA ALA A 259 8.70 -5.87 -32.43
C ALA A 259 7.91 -7.15 -32.09
N SER A 260 8.48 -8.09 -31.32
CA SER A 260 7.85 -9.36 -30.98
C SER A 260 7.59 -9.55 -29.49
N ARG A 261 7.71 -8.49 -28.68
CA ARG A 261 7.34 -8.46 -27.25
C ARG A 261 6.41 -7.28 -26.97
N PRO A 262 5.63 -7.30 -25.87
CA PRO A 262 4.86 -6.13 -25.44
C PRO A 262 5.77 -4.93 -25.20
N TYR A 263 5.19 -3.73 -25.32
CA TYR A 263 5.84 -2.50 -24.85
C TYR A 263 6.01 -2.54 -23.33
N VAL A 264 7.16 -2.09 -22.82
CA VAL A 264 7.38 -2.00 -21.36
C VAL A 264 6.64 -0.78 -20.82
N GLY A 265 5.53 -1.02 -20.12
CA GLY A 265 4.68 0.03 -19.55
C GLY A 265 5.42 0.90 -18.54
N GLY A 266 5.14 2.21 -18.58
CA GLY A 266 5.78 3.23 -17.77
C GLY A 266 7.22 3.57 -18.20
N SER A 267 7.63 3.16 -19.41
CA SER A 267 8.89 3.60 -20.02
C SER A 267 8.60 4.54 -21.18
N GLN A 268 9.58 5.34 -21.59
CA GLN A 268 9.46 6.21 -22.76
C GLN A 268 10.17 5.60 -23.97
N ASN A 269 11.13 4.70 -23.74
CA ASN A 269 11.97 4.10 -24.76
C ASN A 269 11.81 2.58 -24.83
N ASN A 270 10.67 2.03 -24.37
CA ASN A 270 10.41 0.59 -24.36
C ASN A 270 11.48 -0.23 -23.60
N SER A 271 11.95 0.29 -22.46
CA SER A 271 13.05 -0.29 -21.68
C SER A 271 12.66 -0.51 -20.22
N PHE A 272 12.92 -1.72 -19.74
CA PHE A 272 12.71 -2.10 -18.34
C PHE A 272 13.79 -1.51 -17.42
N LEU A 273 15.01 -1.32 -17.92
CA LEU A 273 16.06 -0.62 -17.18
C LEU A 273 15.73 0.87 -17.00
N GLU A 274 15.20 1.53 -18.05
CA GLU A 274 14.70 2.90 -17.94
C GLU A 274 13.61 2.99 -16.87
N LEU A 275 12.61 2.11 -16.92
CA LEU A 275 11.56 2.00 -15.91
C LEU A 275 12.15 1.83 -14.49
N THR A 276 13.09 0.90 -14.33
CA THR A 276 13.68 0.52 -13.04
C THR A 276 14.47 1.66 -12.40
N PHE A 277 15.32 2.34 -13.16
CA PHE A 277 16.17 3.41 -12.61
C PHE A 277 15.51 4.79 -12.65
N GLY A 278 14.57 4.99 -13.58
CA GLY A 278 13.78 6.21 -13.74
C GLY A 278 12.64 6.31 -12.72
N TYR A 279 11.41 6.44 -13.20
CA TYR A 279 10.29 6.82 -12.33
C TYR A 279 10.00 5.78 -11.22
N ASN A 280 10.24 4.48 -11.46
CA ASN A 280 10.03 3.43 -10.46
C ASN A 280 11.22 3.19 -9.53
N GLY A 281 12.25 4.04 -9.64
CA GLY A 281 13.48 3.96 -8.88
C GLY A 281 13.88 5.30 -8.28
N LEU A 282 14.92 5.91 -8.86
CA LEU A 282 15.52 7.13 -8.34
C LEU A 282 14.57 8.34 -8.48
N GLY A 283 13.66 8.31 -9.45
CA GLY A 283 12.61 9.31 -9.62
C GLY A 283 11.71 9.45 -8.38
N ARG A 284 11.45 8.35 -7.66
CA ARG A 284 10.68 8.38 -6.40
C ARG A 284 11.35 9.24 -5.33
N ILE A 285 12.68 9.25 -5.29
CA ILE A 285 13.45 9.93 -4.25
C ILE A 285 13.46 11.45 -4.50
N ASN A 286 13.71 11.87 -5.74
CA ASN A 286 13.91 13.27 -6.09
C ASN A 286 12.66 13.95 -6.71
N GLY A 287 11.60 13.19 -7.01
CA GLY A 287 10.35 13.70 -7.61
C GLY A 287 10.40 13.87 -9.14
N ASN A 288 11.49 13.46 -9.80
CA ASN A 288 11.59 13.52 -11.26
C ASN A 288 11.06 12.23 -11.90
N GLU A 289 9.74 12.15 -12.08
CA GLU A 289 9.02 10.92 -12.42
C GLU A 289 8.37 10.98 -13.81
N THR A 290 9.18 11.23 -14.85
CA THR A 290 8.71 11.18 -16.25
C THR A 290 8.04 9.84 -16.55
N GLY A 291 6.86 9.86 -17.17
CA GLY A 291 6.08 8.66 -17.46
C GLY A 291 5.27 8.10 -16.28
N SER A 292 5.31 8.75 -15.11
CA SER A 292 4.54 8.29 -13.94
C SER A 292 3.11 8.84 -13.86
N VAL A 293 2.31 8.22 -12.99
CA VAL A 293 0.93 8.63 -12.70
C VAL A 293 0.90 10.04 -12.10
N GLY A 294 0.23 10.99 -12.78
CA GLY A 294 0.19 12.40 -12.37
C GLY A 294 1.26 13.31 -13.00
N GLY A 295 1.83 12.92 -14.15
CA GLY A 295 2.83 13.69 -14.87
C GLY A 295 2.50 15.18 -15.02
N GLY A 296 3.46 16.04 -14.65
CA GLY A 296 3.47 17.46 -15.06
C GLY A 296 3.40 18.52 -13.96
N GLY A 297 3.46 18.18 -12.68
CA GLY A 297 3.45 19.18 -11.59
C GLY A 297 4.81 19.84 -11.33
N ARG A 298 5.23 20.80 -12.16
CA ARG A 298 6.20 21.84 -11.73
C ARG A 298 5.58 22.64 -10.58
N GLY A 299 5.85 22.24 -9.36
CA GLY A 299 5.54 23.02 -8.17
C GLY A 299 6.60 22.77 -7.13
N GLY A 300 7.51 23.72 -6.93
CA GLY A 300 8.57 23.71 -5.91
C GLY A 300 8.04 23.80 -4.47
N GLY A 301 6.96 23.08 -4.17
CA GLY A 301 6.46 22.84 -2.82
C GLY A 301 7.03 21.54 -2.27
N GLN A 302 7.31 21.55 -0.97
CA GLN A 302 7.84 20.41 -0.22
C GLN A 302 6.81 19.26 -0.21
N GLY A 303 6.86 18.35 -1.19
CA GLY A 303 5.97 17.17 -1.24
C GLY A 303 5.37 16.75 -2.59
N GLY A 304 5.70 17.39 -3.72
CA GLY A 304 5.42 16.84 -5.06
C GLY A 304 3.95 16.51 -5.39
N GLY A 305 2.97 17.14 -4.73
CA GLY A 305 1.54 16.82 -4.89
C GLY A 305 1.07 15.55 -4.16
N TRP A 306 1.98 14.82 -3.49
CA TRP A 306 1.73 13.54 -2.79
C TRP A 306 1.89 13.64 -1.26
N GLY A 307 1.76 14.84 -0.71
CA GLY A 307 1.82 15.12 0.73
C GLY A 307 3.20 15.54 1.24
N GLU A 308 3.22 16.24 2.38
CA GLU A 308 4.42 16.85 2.94
C GLU A 308 5.52 15.81 3.24
N THR A 309 6.74 16.08 2.76
CA THR A 309 7.94 15.32 3.16
C THR A 309 8.42 15.77 4.54
N GLY A 310 8.99 14.84 5.31
CA GLY A 310 9.63 15.15 6.58
C GLY A 310 9.50 14.03 7.59
N ILE A 311 10.24 14.16 8.70
CA ILE A 311 10.26 13.18 9.80
C ILE A 311 8.85 12.92 10.39
N GLY A 312 7.95 13.91 10.28
CA GLY A 312 6.56 13.81 10.72
C GLY A 312 5.63 13.06 9.77
N ARG A 313 6.05 12.74 8.53
CA ARG A 313 5.16 12.15 7.50
C ARG A 313 4.48 10.88 7.98
N MET A 314 5.21 9.99 8.66
CA MET A 314 4.63 8.74 9.18
C MET A 314 3.58 8.97 10.28
N PHE A 315 3.60 10.14 10.91
CA PHE A 315 2.73 10.50 12.03
C PHE A 315 1.59 11.44 11.62
N ASN A 316 1.54 11.90 10.37
CA ASN A 316 0.50 12.81 9.90
C ASN A 316 -0.87 12.11 9.81
N ASP A 317 -1.90 12.85 9.40
CA ASP A 317 -3.27 12.37 9.40
C ASP A 317 -3.52 11.24 8.39
N SER A 318 -2.90 11.27 7.20
CA SER A 318 -3.10 10.23 6.18
C SER A 318 -2.36 8.92 6.49
N ILE A 319 -1.14 9.00 7.03
CA ILE A 319 -0.28 7.83 7.24
C ILE A 319 -0.40 7.25 8.65
N GLY A 320 -0.68 8.08 9.66
CA GLY A 320 -0.60 7.67 11.06
C GLY A 320 -1.49 6.47 11.38
N GLY A 321 -2.72 6.45 10.86
CA GLY A 321 -3.67 5.35 11.03
C GLY A 321 -3.32 4.07 10.26
N GLN A 322 -2.36 4.11 9.34
CA GLN A 322 -1.97 2.96 8.52
C GLN A 322 -0.94 2.09 9.23
N ILE A 323 0.14 2.71 9.75
CA ILE A 323 1.33 1.98 10.24
C ILE A 323 1.82 2.43 11.63
N SER A 324 1.52 3.67 12.05
CA SER A 324 2.26 4.29 13.15
C SER A 324 1.78 3.94 14.55
N TRP A 325 0.71 3.16 14.69
CA TRP A 325 0.14 2.76 15.97
C TRP A 325 1.17 2.26 16.99
N LEU A 326 2.07 1.37 16.54
CA LEU A 326 3.11 0.76 17.36
C LEU A 326 4.52 1.24 16.96
N LEU A 327 4.61 2.26 16.11
CA LEU A 327 5.88 2.79 15.66
C LEU A 327 6.67 3.45 16.80
N PRO A 328 6.07 4.30 17.68
CA PRO A 328 6.77 4.79 18.86
C PRO A 328 7.27 3.66 19.76
N ALA A 329 6.45 2.62 19.94
CA ALA A 329 6.83 1.45 20.73
C ALA A 329 8.05 0.75 20.15
N ALA A 330 8.04 0.45 18.85
CA ALA A 330 9.15 -0.21 18.16
C ALA A 330 10.45 0.58 18.25
N LEU A 331 10.40 1.92 18.16
CA LEU A 331 11.59 2.78 18.29
C LEU A 331 12.15 2.78 19.73
N ILE A 332 11.28 2.91 20.74
CA ILE A 332 11.70 2.81 22.16
C ILE A 332 12.32 1.44 22.45
N LEU A 333 11.66 0.37 21.98
CA LEU A 333 12.08 -1.00 22.18
C LEU A 333 13.38 -1.35 21.42
N LEU A 334 13.60 -0.75 20.25
CA LEU A 334 14.87 -0.84 19.54
C LEU A 334 16.01 -0.22 20.37
N VAL A 335 15.82 1.00 20.86
CA VAL A 335 16.83 1.68 21.69
C VAL A 335 17.09 0.89 22.97
N ALA A 336 16.02 0.49 23.67
CA ALA A 336 16.15 -0.27 24.92
C ALA A 336 16.84 -1.63 24.69
N GLY A 337 16.49 -2.35 23.62
CA GLY A 337 17.13 -3.61 23.25
C GLY A 337 18.62 -3.45 22.93
N LEU A 338 19.00 -2.38 22.22
CA LEU A 338 20.40 -2.05 21.93
C LEU A 338 21.17 -1.65 23.20
N VAL A 339 20.54 -0.94 24.13
CA VAL A 339 21.14 -0.59 25.43
C VAL A 339 21.38 -1.85 26.27
N VAL A 340 20.39 -2.75 26.35
CA VAL A 340 20.52 -4.03 27.08
C VAL A 340 21.65 -4.88 26.49
N THR A 341 21.80 -4.87 25.16
CA THR A 341 22.81 -5.66 24.44
C THR A 341 24.11 -4.90 24.16
N TRP A 342 24.29 -3.67 24.67
CA TRP A 342 25.39 -2.78 24.27
C TRP A 342 26.78 -3.35 24.55
N ARG A 343 26.92 -4.03 25.70
CA ARG A 343 28.17 -4.68 26.13
C ARG A 343 28.36 -6.07 25.52
N ALA A 344 27.38 -6.59 24.78
CA ALA A 344 27.51 -7.87 24.12
C ALA A 344 28.54 -7.78 22.98
N PRO A 345 29.31 -8.86 22.72
CA PRO A 345 30.28 -8.88 21.64
C PRO A 345 29.60 -8.62 20.29
N ARG A 346 30.35 -8.13 19.30
CA ARG A 346 29.80 -7.84 17.96
C ARG A 346 29.10 -9.02 17.29
N THR A 347 29.47 -10.25 17.67
CA THR A 347 28.91 -11.51 17.15
C THR A 347 27.68 -11.99 17.92
N ASP A 348 27.23 -11.24 18.93
CA ASP A 348 26.00 -11.59 19.66
C ASP A 348 24.79 -11.50 18.72
N THR A 349 23.99 -12.57 18.74
CA THR A 349 22.87 -12.74 17.80
C THR A 349 21.63 -11.96 18.22
N ALA A 350 21.46 -11.63 19.51
CA ALA A 350 20.36 -10.76 19.94
C ALA A 350 20.64 -9.32 19.51
N ARG A 351 21.84 -8.82 19.76
CA ARG A 351 22.29 -7.50 19.27
C ARG A 351 22.17 -7.39 17.76
N SER A 352 22.65 -8.41 17.04
CA SER A 352 22.58 -8.43 15.57
C SER A 352 21.14 -8.44 15.06
N ALA A 353 20.21 -9.10 15.75
CA ALA A 353 18.80 -9.07 15.40
C ALA A 353 18.16 -7.67 15.55
N PHE A 354 18.45 -6.96 16.65
CA PHE A 354 18.01 -5.56 16.79
C PHE A 354 18.60 -4.65 15.70
N LEU A 355 19.86 -4.84 15.32
CA LEU A 355 20.49 -4.07 14.24
C LEU A 355 19.89 -4.38 12.86
N VAL A 356 19.60 -5.64 12.57
CA VAL A 356 19.01 -6.08 11.30
C VAL A 356 17.57 -5.57 11.15
N TRP A 357 16.70 -5.84 12.12
CA TRP A 357 15.30 -5.39 12.08
C TRP A 357 15.19 -3.87 12.24
N GLY A 358 15.96 -3.30 13.17
CA GLY A 358 16.01 -1.86 13.43
C GLY A 358 16.59 -1.07 12.26
N GLY A 359 17.71 -1.52 11.69
CA GLY A 359 18.30 -0.88 10.52
C GLY A 359 17.37 -0.90 9.31
N SER A 360 16.67 -2.02 9.09
CA SER A 360 15.66 -2.16 8.03
C SER A 360 14.46 -1.23 8.25
N LEU A 361 13.96 -1.14 9.48
CA LEU A 361 12.91 -0.19 9.84
C LEU A 361 13.36 1.26 9.61
N LEU A 362 14.51 1.65 10.16
CA LEU A 362 15.00 3.04 10.13
C LEU A 362 15.31 3.53 8.72
N ILE A 363 15.94 2.71 7.86
CA ILE A 363 16.21 3.13 6.48
C ILE A 363 14.92 3.27 5.68
N THR A 364 13.95 2.38 5.91
CA THR A 364 12.65 2.44 5.25
C THR A 364 11.87 3.67 5.72
N LEU A 365 11.84 3.95 7.03
CA LEU A 365 11.23 5.16 7.59
C LEU A 365 11.85 6.43 7.03
N ALA A 366 13.18 6.47 6.92
CA ALA A 366 13.89 7.64 6.41
C ALA A 366 13.53 7.88 4.94
N VAL A 367 13.65 6.87 4.08
CA VAL A 367 13.34 7.03 2.65
C VAL A 367 11.87 7.40 2.46
N PHE A 368 10.93 6.72 3.12
CA PHE A 368 9.51 7.04 2.99
C PHE A 368 9.14 8.42 3.53
N SER A 369 9.80 8.88 4.59
CA SER A 369 9.61 10.22 5.13
C SER A 369 10.09 11.31 4.17
N PHE A 370 11.17 11.07 3.43
CA PHE A 370 11.86 12.12 2.66
C PHE A 370 11.72 12.00 1.13
N MET A 371 11.23 10.89 0.60
CA MET A 371 11.06 10.72 -0.84
C MET A 371 10.03 11.72 -1.39
N ALA A 372 10.40 12.43 -2.46
CA ALA A 372 9.64 13.57 -2.98
C ALA A 372 8.69 13.24 -4.13
N GLY A 373 8.79 12.04 -4.72
CA GLY A 373 7.90 11.56 -5.76
C GLY A 373 6.62 10.92 -5.21
N ILE A 374 5.93 10.16 -6.07
CA ILE A 374 4.68 9.46 -5.76
C ILE A 374 4.84 8.64 -4.48
N PHE A 375 3.99 8.96 -3.50
CA PHE A 375 3.86 8.27 -2.23
C PHE A 375 2.39 7.91 -2.00
N HIS A 376 2.12 6.63 -1.76
CA HIS A 376 0.80 6.18 -1.34
C HIS A 376 0.84 5.63 0.08
N GLU A 377 -0.26 5.82 0.80
CA GLU A 377 -0.49 5.37 2.18
C GLU A 377 -0.11 3.91 2.37
N TYR A 378 -0.53 3.05 1.44
CA TYR A 378 -0.33 1.61 1.53
C TYR A 378 1.12 1.16 1.39
N TYR A 379 2.03 2.01 0.87
CA TYR A 379 3.46 1.67 0.79
C TYR A 379 4.05 1.32 2.16
N THR A 380 3.47 1.89 3.22
CA THR A 380 3.91 1.69 4.60
C THR A 380 3.79 0.26 5.10
N VAL A 381 3.11 -0.65 4.39
CA VAL A 381 3.17 -2.09 4.68
C VAL A 381 4.60 -2.65 4.71
N ALA A 382 5.52 -2.05 3.94
CA ALA A 382 6.93 -2.43 3.93
C ALA A 382 7.61 -2.28 5.31
N LEU A 383 7.06 -1.47 6.22
CA LEU A 383 7.56 -1.29 7.58
C LEU A 383 7.03 -2.35 8.56
N ALA A 384 5.89 -2.99 8.24
CA ALA A 384 5.11 -3.78 9.20
C ALA A 384 5.88 -4.99 9.78
N PRO A 385 6.62 -5.80 8.98
CA PRO A 385 7.37 -6.93 9.54
C PRO A 385 8.47 -6.48 10.52
N TYR A 386 9.15 -5.36 10.21
CA TYR A 386 10.26 -4.86 11.02
C TYR A 386 9.76 -4.26 12.33
N LEU A 387 8.68 -3.48 12.26
CA LEU A 387 7.98 -2.95 13.42
C LEU A 387 7.53 -4.09 14.34
N ALA A 388 6.89 -5.11 13.77
CA ALA A 388 6.35 -6.24 14.51
C ALA A 388 7.46 -7.07 15.19
N ALA A 389 8.58 -7.29 14.49
CA ALA A 389 9.75 -7.95 15.06
C ALA A 389 10.27 -7.19 16.29
N LEU A 390 10.46 -5.87 16.18
CA LEU A 390 11.01 -5.05 17.27
C LEU A 390 10.08 -5.00 18.49
N VAL A 391 8.76 -4.93 18.27
CA VAL A 391 7.78 -5.02 19.35
C VAL A 391 7.89 -6.37 20.08
N GLY A 392 7.88 -7.49 19.36
CA GLY A 392 7.98 -8.82 19.96
C GLY A 392 9.31 -9.07 20.69
N MET A 393 10.43 -8.74 20.04
CA MET A 393 11.77 -8.92 20.60
C MET A 393 12.01 -8.03 21.82
N GLY A 394 11.73 -6.73 21.70
CA GLY A 394 11.99 -5.77 22.77
C GLY A 394 11.10 -5.99 23.99
N ALA A 395 9.81 -6.27 23.79
CA ALA A 395 8.90 -6.57 24.89
C ALA A 395 9.38 -7.80 25.68
N ALA A 396 9.82 -8.86 24.99
CA ALA A 396 10.32 -10.08 25.63
C ALA A 396 11.63 -9.83 26.41
N VAL A 397 12.60 -9.15 25.81
CA VAL A 397 13.89 -8.83 26.46
C VAL A 397 13.68 -7.99 27.71
N LEU A 398 12.87 -6.94 27.63
CA LEU A 398 12.61 -6.09 28.79
C LEU A 398 11.77 -6.80 29.86
N TRP A 399 10.86 -7.69 29.46
CA TRP A 399 10.11 -8.52 30.39
C TRP A 399 11.02 -9.46 31.17
N GLU A 400 12.02 -10.07 30.52
CA GLU A 400 13.04 -10.89 31.19
C GLU A 400 13.85 -10.05 32.20
N GLU A 401 14.23 -8.83 31.82
CA GLU A 401 15.02 -7.90 32.64
C GLU A 401 14.19 -7.06 33.64
N ARG A 402 12.88 -7.30 33.76
CA ARG A 402 11.91 -6.44 34.49
C ARG A 402 12.23 -6.19 35.97
N THR A 403 13.11 -6.96 36.59
CA THR A 403 13.58 -6.72 37.97
C THR A 403 14.50 -5.51 38.06
N ARG A 404 15.10 -5.08 36.94
CA ARG A 404 15.88 -3.86 36.84
C ARG A 404 14.95 -2.69 36.60
N TRP A 405 15.10 -1.64 37.40
CA TRP A 405 14.29 -0.42 37.30
C TRP A 405 14.21 0.14 35.88
N LEU A 406 15.35 0.25 35.18
CA LEU A 406 15.39 0.81 33.83
C LEU A 406 14.61 -0.03 32.81
N ALA A 407 14.59 -1.36 32.94
CA ALA A 407 13.82 -2.22 32.05
C ALA A 407 12.32 -2.12 32.34
N SER A 408 11.94 -2.10 33.61
CA SER A 408 10.56 -1.87 34.06
C SER A 408 10.04 -0.50 33.61
N ALA A 409 10.87 0.55 33.74
CA ALA A 409 10.57 1.90 33.30
C ALA A 409 10.44 2.00 31.78
N ALA A 410 11.32 1.33 31.03
CA ALA A 410 11.22 1.28 29.57
C ALA A 410 9.91 0.60 29.12
N LEU A 411 9.50 -0.52 29.73
CA LEU A 411 8.20 -1.15 29.46
C LEU A 411 7.03 -0.21 29.74
N ALA A 412 7.05 0.47 30.89
CA ALA A 412 6.01 1.42 31.27
C ALA A 412 5.92 2.59 30.27
N VAL A 413 7.07 3.17 29.90
CA VAL A 413 7.15 4.27 28.91
C VAL A 413 6.67 3.81 27.54
N THR A 414 7.05 2.61 27.10
CA THR A 414 6.56 2.03 25.84
C THR A 414 5.04 1.92 25.83
N VAL A 415 4.43 1.37 26.88
CA VAL A 415 2.97 1.23 26.96
C VAL A 415 2.28 2.60 27.07
N ALA A 416 2.80 3.51 27.88
CA ALA A 416 2.24 4.86 28.02
C ALA A 416 2.29 5.64 26.70
N ALA A 417 3.44 5.64 26.01
CA ALA A 417 3.59 6.29 24.71
C ALA A 417 2.65 5.68 23.66
N THR A 418 2.51 4.36 23.66
CA THR A 418 1.57 3.66 22.77
C THR A 418 0.12 4.03 23.06
N ALA A 419 -0.27 4.11 24.33
CA ALA A 419 -1.63 4.44 24.74
C ALA A 419 -2.00 5.88 24.38
N VAL A 420 -1.10 6.84 24.64
CA VAL A 420 -1.27 8.25 24.26
C VAL A 420 -1.35 8.36 22.73
N TRP A 421 -0.46 7.69 22.00
CA TRP A 421 -0.47 7.74 20.55
C TRP A 421 -1.71 7.08 19.95
N GLY A 422 -2.14 5.93 20.47
CA GLY A 422 -3.38 5.27 20.09
C GLY A 422 -4.62 6.14 20.36
N TRP A 423 -4.65 6.85 21.49
CA TRP A 423 -5.69 7.85 21.79
C TRP A 423 -5.69 8.99 20.77
N THR A 424 -4.51 9.50 20.38
CA THR A 424 -4.37 10.54 19.34
C THR A 424 -4.88 10.06 17.99
N LEU A 425 -4.48 8.85 17.56
CA LEU A 425 -4.90 8.29 16.27
C LEU A 425 -6.42 8.05 16.22
N LEU A 426 -6.99 7.46 17.27
CA LEU A 426 -8.45 7.27 17.39
C LEU A 426 -9.19 8.61 17.51
N GLY A 427 -8.53 9.65 18.02
CA GLY A 427 -9.07 11.01 18.08
C GLY A 427 -9.26 11.68 16.72
N ARG A 428 -8.69 11.13 15.64
CA ARG A 428 -8.87 11.62 14.26
C ARG A 428 -10.20 11.22 13.65
N THR A 429 -10.85 10.22 14.22
CA THR A 429 -12.19 9.75 13.83
C THR A 429 -13.11 9.76 15.06
N PRO A 430 -13.37 10.93 15.65
CA PRO A 430 -13.99 11.04 16.97
C PRO A 430 -15.40 10.45 17.05
N ASP A 431 -16.11 10.37 15.92
CA ASP A 431 -17.47 9.82 15.84
C ASP A 431 -17.50 8.29 15.67
N TRP A 432 -16.37 7.67 15.27
CA TRP A 432 -16.26 6.23 15.05
C TRP A 432 -15.66 5.56 16.29
N LEU A 433 -16.48 4.77 17.00
CA LEU A 433 -16.13 4.15 18.29
C LEU A 433 -15.56 5.16 19.33
N PRO A 434 -16.29 6.23 19.66
CA PRO A 434 -15.80 7.36 20.50
C PRO A 434 -15.25 6.94 21.88
N TRP A 435 -15.73 5.82 22.42
CA TRP A 435 -15.32 5.29 23.72
C TRP A 435 -13.93 4.63 23.67
N LEU A 436 -13.53 4.08 22.51
CA LEU A 436 -12.34 3.24 22.38
C LEU A 436 -11.06 4.00 22.72
N ARG A 437 -10.93 5.26 22.28
CA ARG A 437 -9.77 6.10 22.59
C ARG A 437 -9.56 6.22 24.09
N TRP A 438 -10.64 6.45 24.85
CA TRP A 438 -10.58 6.62 26.29
C TRP A 438 -10.28 5.30 27.00
N THR A 439 -10.84 4.20 26.52
CA THR A 439 -10.49 2.86 27.03
C THR A 439 -9.01 2.55 26.81
N VAL A 440 -8.46 2.81 25.62
CA VAL A 440 -7.03 2.64 25.32
C VAL A 440 -6.16 3.48 26.25
N LEU A 441 -6.51 4.75 26.43
CA LEU A 441 -5.77 5.66 27.31
C LEU A 441 -5.77 5.16 28.76
N VAL A 442 -6.96 4.90 29.32
CA VAL A 442 -7.10 4.50 30.73
C VAL A 442 -6.45 3.13 30.98
N ALA A 443 -6.76 2.12 30.17
CA ALA A 443 -6.19 0.78 30.32
C ALA A 443 -4.66 0.80 30.13
N GLY A 444 -4.17 1.56 29.15
CA GLY A 444 -2.75 1.75 28.90
C GLY A 444 -2.04 2.49 30.05
N SER A 445 -2.63 3.53 30.62
CA SER A 445 -2.08 4.22 31.79
C SER A 445 -2.01 3.32 33.02
N VAL A 446 -3.07 2.54 33.29
CA VAL A 446 -3.09 1.55 34.39
C VAL A 446 -2.01 0.48 34.17
N ALA A 447 -1.90 -0.06 32.95
CA ALA A 447 -0.87 -1.02 32.61
C ALA A 447 0.54 -0.44 32.75
N ALA A 448 0.78 0.79 32.28
CA ALA A 448 2.06 1.46 32.42
C ALA A 448 2.47 1.66 33.88
N LEU A 449 1.56 2.12 34.74
CA LEU A 449 1.80 2.25 36.18
C LEU A 449 2.12 0.90 36.82
N GLY A 450 1.36 -0.16 36.49
CA GLY A 450 1.66 -1.51 36.97
C GLY A 450 3.02 -2.02 36.50
N LEU A 451 3.42 -1.71 35.26
CA LEU A 451 4.69 -2.14 34.69
C LEU A 451 5.91 -1.47 35.36
N LEU A 452 5.77 -0.30 35.99
CA LEU A 452 6.84 0.28 36.83
C LEU A 452 7.20 -0.61 38.03
N PHE A 453 6.26 -1.44 38.46
CA PHE A 453 6.41 -2.37 39.58
C PHE A 453 6.47 -3.83 39.12
N ALA A 454 6.62 -4.12 37.82
CA ALA A 454 6.57 -5.48 37.26
C ALA A 454 7.60 -6.45 37.88
N GLY A 455 8.75 -5.93 38.32
CA GLY A 455 9.76 -6.71 39.04
C GLY A 455 9.51 -6.92 40.54
N ARG A 456 8.51 -6.24 41.12
CA ARG A 456 8.22 -6.22 42.57
C ARG A 456 6.86 -6.82 42.93
N ILE A 457 5.98 -7.02 41.96
CA ILE A 457 4.68 -7.67 42.13
C ILE A 457 4.76 -9.16 41.83
N ASP A 458 3.74 -9.91 42.26
CA ASP A 458 3.67 -11.33 41.97
C ASP A 458 3.57 -11.60 40.45
N ARG A 459 4.03 -12.78 40.03
CA ARG A 459 4.11 -13.14 38.61
C ARG A 459 2.74 -13.12 37.91
N ARG A 460 1.65 -13.49 38.59
CA ARG A 460 0.32 -13.56 37.96
C ARG A 460 -0.19 -12.15 37.71
N LEU A 461 -0.09 -11.27 38.71
CA LEU A 461 -0.44 -9.87 38.55
C LEU A 461 0.43 -9.17 37.50
N GLY A 462 1.75 -9.43 37.50
CA GLY A 462 2.64 -8.91 36.47
C GLY A 462 2.23 -9.33 35.06
N LEU A 463 1.91 -10.61 34.85
CA LEU A 463 1.44 -11.11 33.55
C LEU A 463 0.09 -10.50 33.15
N ALA A 464 -0.82 -10.28 34.11
CA ALA A 464 -2.09 -9.61 33.87
C ALA A 464 -1.88 -8.15 33.42
N VAL A 465 -0.98 -7.42 34.10
CA VAL A 465 -0.61 -6.04 33.74
C VAL A 465 0.05 -5.98 32.34
N ALA A 466 0.95 -6.91 32.04
CA ALA A 466 1.57 -6.99 30.71
C ALA A 466 0.53 -7.33 29.62
N GLY A 467 -0.38 -8.26 29.91
CA GLY A 467 -1.50 -8.60 29.04
C GLY A 467 -2.43 -7.42 28.79
N LEU A 468 -2.73 -6.63 29.83
CA LEU A 468 -3.51 -5.39 29.72
C LEU A 468 -2.78 -4.35 28.84
N GLY A 469 -1.47 -4.19 29.00
CA GLY A 469 -0.67 -3.28 28.17
C GLY A 469 -0.65 -3.68 26.70
N LEU A 470 -0.49 -4.98 26.41
CA LEU A 470 -0.59 -5.51 25.05
C LEU A 470 -1.98 -5.33 24.45
N ALA A 471 -3.04 -5.62 25.23
CA ALA A 471 -4.42 -5.44 24.80
C ALA A 471 -4.73 -3.96 24.51
N ALA A 472 -4.32 -3.05 25.39
CA ALA A 472 -4.50 -1.61 25.19
C ALA A 472 -3.74 -1.10 23.95
N GLY A 473 -2.49 -1.55 23.74
CA GLY A 473 -1.69 -1.15 22.59
C GLY A 473 -2.21 -1.71 21.25
N LEU A 474 -2.83 -2.88 21.27
CA LEU A 474 -3.37 -3.53 20.06
C LEU A 474 -4.85 -3.20 19.79
N ALA A 475 -5.60 -2.65 20.75
CA ALA A 475 -7.03 -2.41 20.58
C ALA A 475 -7.36 -1.46 19.42
N GLY A 476 -6.59 -0.38 19.24
CA GLY A 476 -6.74 0.55 18.11
C GLY A 476 -6.45 -0.11 16.74
N PRO A 477 -5.24 -0.68 16.53
CA PRO A 477 -4.91 -1.44 15.32
C PRO A 477 -5.91 -2.56 15.02
N PHE A 478 -6.35 -3.29 16.06
CA PHE A 478 -7.34 -4.35 15.94
C PHE A 478 -8.67 -3.81 15.43
N ALA A 479 -9.19 -2.71 15.99
CA ALA A 479 -10.43 -2.09 15.54
C ALA A 479 -10.31 -1.61 14.07
N TYR A 480 -9.23 -0.91 13.72
CA TYR A 480 -8.98 -0.47 12.34
C TYR A 480 -8.85 -1.66 11.38
N THR A 481 -8.22 -2.74 11.82
CA THR A 481 -8.12 -3.98 11.04
C THR A 481 -9.51 -4.57 10.81
N LEU A 482 -10.35 -4.72 11.84
CA LEU A 482 -11.69 -5.26 11.68
C LEU A 482 -12.56 -4.42 10.73
N GLU A 483 -12.47 -3.10 10.81
CA GLU A 483 -13.14 -2.19 9.86
C GLU A 483 -12.69 -2.44 8.43
N THR A 484 -11.37 -2.53 8.22
CA THR A 484 -10.74 -2.82 6.92
C THR A 484 -11.15 -4.21 6.39
N LEU A 485 -11.34 -5.19 7.27
CA LEU A 485 -11.83 -6.52 6.89
C LEU A 485 -13.32 -6.49 6.51
N GLY A 486 -14.10 -5.59 7.13
CA GLY A 486 -15.52 -5.40 6.88
C GLY A 486 -15.83 -4.68 5.57
N SER A 487 -14.91 -3.87 5.04
CA SER A 487 -15.10 -3.08 3.82
C SER A 487 -14.39 -3.66 2.58
N GLY A 488 -15.04 -3.52 1.43
CA GLY A 488 -14.43 -3.81 0.13
C GLY A 488 -13.54 -2.65 -0.33
N HIS A 489 -12.40 -2.97 -0.96
CA HIS A 489 -11.45 -1.98 -1.45
C HIS A 489 -11.20 -2.19 -2.94
N GLN A 490 -11.27 -1.11 -3.73
CA GLN A 490 -11.05 -1.13 -5.18
C GLN A 490 -10.27 0.11 -5.61
N GLY A 491 -9.61 0.03 -6.77
CA GLY A 491 -8.87 1.14 -7.38
C GLY A 491 -7.39 1.18 -7.02
N SER A 492 -6.68 2.22 -7.50
CA SER A 492 -5.21 2.29 -7.40
C SER A 492 -4.67 2.86 -6.09
N ILE A 493 -5.53 3.53 -5.31
CA ILE A 493 -5.18 4.14 -4.02
C ILE A 493 -6.16 3.63 -2.98
N VAL A 494 -5.63 2.88 -2.01
CA VAL A 494 -6.41 2.27 -0.93
C VAL A 494 -5.82 2.61 0.42
N THR A 495 -6.69 2.73 1.42
CA THR A 495 -6.31 3.04 2.80
C THR A 495 -7.06 2.12 3.75
N ALA A 496 -6.43 1.77 4.87
CA ALA A 496 -7.03 0.94 5.92
C ALA A 496 -7.75 1.81 6.97
N GLY A 497 -8.78 1.24 7.61
CA GLY A 497 -9.54 1.87 8.69
C GLY A 497 -10.84 2.55 8.24
N PRO A 498 -11.54 3.25 9.15
CA PRO A 498 -12.81 3.90 8.89
C PRO A 498 -12.72 5.06 7.89
N ALA A 499 -13.77 5.20 7.08
CA ALA A 499 -13.96 6.35 6.19
C ALA A 499 -14.00 7.65 7.02
N GLY A 500 -13.00 8.52 6.83
CA GLY A 500 -12.77 9.72 7.64
C GLY A 500 -11.39 9.79 8.28
N GLY A 501 -10.74 8.64 8.53
CA GLY A 501 -9.37 8.60 9.06
C GLY A 501 -8.30 9.13 8.11
N ALA A 502 -8.61 9.23 6.82
CA ALA A 502 -7.73 9.74 5.76
C ALA A 502 -8.05 11.19 5.33
N MET A 503 -9.05 11.85 5.94
CA MET A 503 -9.64 13.13 5.46
C MET A 503 -8.77 14.38 5.75
N GLY A 504 -7.45 14.22 5.86
CA GLY A 504 -6.47 15.31 5.97
C GLY A 504 -5.56 15.47 4.74
N GLY A 505 -5.55 14.48 3.83
CA GLY A 505 -4.78 14.54 2.59
C GLY A 505 -5.60 15.17 1.47
N ARG A 506 -5.34 16.43 1.14
CA ARG A 506 -5.86 17.06 -0.08
C ARG A 506 -5.20 16.38 -1.28
N GLY A 507 -5.77 15.26 -1.74
CA GLY A 507 -5.39 14.68 -3.02
C GLY A 507 -5.66 15.69 -4.14
N PRO A 508 -4.85 15.71 -5.22
CA PRO A 508 -5.14 16.53 -6.39
C PRO A 508 -6.35 15.93 -7.13
N GLY A 509 -7.56 16.27 -6.67
CA GLY A 509 -8.82 15.78 -7.24
C GLY A 509 -9.88 15.59 -6.18
N GLY A 510 -10.61 16.65 -5.84
CA GLY A 510 -11.70 16.56 -4.87
C GLY A 510 -12.10 17.90 -4.25
N GLY A 511 -12.38 18.90 -5.08
CA GLY A 511 -13.00 20.13 -4.64
C GLY A 511 -14.50 20.10 -4.87
N MET A 512 -15.27 19.50 -3.97
CA MET A 512 -16.68 19.87 -3.77
C MET A 512 -16.99 19.77 -2.28
N ARG A 513 -16.91 20.92 -1.59
CA ARG A 513 -17.71 21.10 -0.38
C ARG A 513 -19.16 21.12 -0.83
N MET A 514 -19.90 20.06 -0.52
CA MET A 514 -21.35 20.11 -0.45
C MET A 514 -21.72 21.20 0.55
N PHE A 515 -22.09 22.38 0.03
CA PHE A 515 -22.95 23.29 0.76
C PHE A 515 -24.35 22.72 0.61
N GLU A 516 -24.80 22.05 1.67
CA GLU A 516 -26.17 21.60 1.84
C GLU A 516 -27.11 22.82 1.81
N GLY A 517 -28.18 22.70 1.04
CA GLY A 517 -29.03 23.80 0.60
C GLY A 517 -29.73 24.53 1.74
N GLY A 518 -29.58 25.85 1.75
CA GLY A 518 -30.52 26.77 2.38
C GLY A 518 -31.61 27.15 1.38
N ALA A 519 -32.83 26.71 1.64
CA ALA A 519 -34.03 27.07 0.89
C ALA A 519 -34.27 28.59 0.91
N PHE A 520 -34.49 29.19 -0.26
CA PHE A 520 -35.13 30.51 -0.39
C PHE A 520 -36.65 30.31 -0.52
N PRO A 521 -37.48 30.90 0.34
CA PRO A 521 -38.90 31.06 0.09
C PRO A 521 -39.14 32.26 -0.84
N GLY A 522 -40.06 32.09 -1.79
CA GLY A 522 -40.45 33.13 -2.74
C GLY A 522 -41.04 34.39 -2.11
N GLY A 523 -40.87 35.51 -2.80
CA GLY A 523 -41.42 36.81 -2.42
C GLY A 523 -41.36 37.83 -3.56
N GLN A 524 -42.44 37.84 -4.36
CA GLN A 524 -43.12 38.96 -5.03
C GLN A 524 -42.43 40.35 -5.15
N GLY A 525 -42.30 40.82 -6.41
CA GLY A 525 -42.61 42.17 -6.92
C GLY A 525 -42.13 43.44 -6.20
N GLY A 526 -41.32 44.26 -6.89
CA GLY A 526 -41.12 45.68 -6.57
C GLY A 526 -40.15 46.40 -7.52
N GLN A 527 -40.60 47.50 -8.12
CA GLN A 527 -39.92 48.34 -9.13
C GLN A 527 -38.90 49.32 -8.51
N MET A 528 -37.74 49.51 -9.20
CA MET A 528 -36.89 50.71 -9.46
C MET A 528 -36.73 51.90 -8.45
N PRO A 529 -35.79 52.89 -8.62
CA PRO A 529 -34.60 53.01 -9.50
C PRO A 529 -33.33 53.69 -8.89
N GLY A 530 -32.19 53.60 -9.61
CA GLY A 530 -31.34 54.76 -9.99
C GLY A 530 -30.16 55.21 -9.10
N GLY A 531 -28.94 55.25 -9.67
CA GLY A 531 -27.80 56.01 -9.13
C GLY A 531 -26.48 55.81 -9.90
N GLN A 532 -26.01 56.85 -10.59
CA GLN A 532 -24.86 56.91 -11.52
C GLN A 532 -23.48 57.15 -10.84
N GLY A 533 -22.39 56.90 -11.59
CA GLY A 533 -21.07 57.55 -11.46
C GLY A 533 -19.89 56.62 -11.74
N GLN A 534 -19.27 56.62 -12.94
CA GLN A 534 -18.01 57.33 -13.33
C GLN A 534 -16.81 57.02 -12.41
N GLY A 535 -15.59 56.67 -12.84
CA GLY A 535 -14.93 56.57 -14.14
C GLY A 535 -13.39 56.56 -13.93
N GLN A 536 -12.64 56.12 -14.94
CA GLN A 536 -11.17 56.30 -15.17
C GLN A 536 -10.22 55.59 -14.16
N GLY A 537 -9.10 54.99 -14.54
CA GLY A 537 -8.33 55.03 -15.77
C GLY A 537 -6.85 55.32 -15.43
N GLN A 538 -5.97 54.49 -15.98
CA GLN A 538 -4.57 54.79 -16.34
C GLN A 538 -3.46 54.28 -15.41
N GLY A 539 -2.47 53.65 -16.06
CA GLY A 539 -1.36 52.93 -15.45
C GLY A 539 -0.13 53.79 -15.15
N GLY A 540 0.89 53.14 -14.61
CA GLY A 540 2.21 53.71 -14.37
C GLY A 540 3.19 52.62 -13.96
N GLN A 541 4.22 52.43 -14.77
CA GLN A 541 5.32 51.48 -14.57
C GLN A 541 6.46 52.07 -13.71
N MET A 542 7.27 51.14 -13.18
CA MET A 542 8.68 51.26 -12.73
C MET A 542 8.94 51.64 -11.25
N PRO A 543 10.17 51.40 -10.71
CA PRO A 543 10.83 50.09 -10.58
C PRO A 543 11.58 49.93 -9.21
N GLY A 544 12.17 48.75 -9.03
CA GLY A 544 13.16 48.28 -8.03
C GLY A 544 13.77 49.22 -6.98
N GLY A 545 13.95 48.67 -5.77
CA GLY A 545 14.79 49.25 -4.73
C GLY A 545 14.92 48.33 -3.51
N GLN A 546 16.16 47.94 -3.23
CA GLN A 546 16.61 46.94 -2.27
C GLN A 546 16.83 47.54 -0.87
N GLY A 547 16.52 46.77 0.18
CA GLY A 547 17.22 46.83 1.48
C GLY A 547 16.56 47.62 2.61
N GLY A 548 16.61 47.07 3.83
CA GLY A 548 16.41 47.84 5.06
C GLY A 548 15.75 47.07 6.20
N GLN A 549 16.57 46.58 7.13
CA GLN A 549 16.17 46.01 8.42
C GLN A 549 15.56 47.05 9.39
N GLY A 550 14.64 46.59 10.25
CA GLY A 550 14.66 46.89 11.69
C GLY A 550 13.74 48.01 12.25
N GLY A 551 13.03 47.68 13.34
CA GLY A 551 12.38 48.62 14.28
C GLY A 551 10.87 48.40 14.43
N GLN A 552 10.40 47.57 15.37
CA GLN A 552 10.02 47.88 16.77
C GLN A 552 8.59 48.43 16.99
N MET A 553 7.68 47.52 17.43
CA MET A 553 6.62 47.59 18.47
C MET A 553 5.55 48.73 18.47
N PRO A 554 4.44 48.67 19.24
CA PRO A 554 4.01 47.72 20.30
C PRO A 554 2.58 47.12 20.05
N GLY A 555 2.11 46.04 20.67
CA GLY A 555 2.11 45.73 22.10
C GLY A 555 0.83 46.29 22.76
N GLY A 556 -0.25 45.51 22.76
CA GLY A 556 -1.51 45.81 23.47
C GLY A 556 -2.06 44.55 24.13
N GLN A 557 -1.99 44.52 25.46
CA GLN A 557 -2.53 43.48 26.34
C GLN A 557 -4.01 43.73 26.67
N GLY A 558 -4.72 42.65 27.04
CA GLY A 558 -6.03 42.66 27.70
C GLY A 558 -7.10 41.97 26.85
N GLN A 559 -7.95 41.05 27.32
CA GLN A 559 -8.27 40.59 28.65
C GLN A 559 -9.04 39.28 28.49
N ALA A 560 -8.75 38.30 29.33
CA ALA A 560 -9.61 37.14 29.52
C ALA A 560 -10.66 37.47 30.59
N GLN A 561 -11.94 37.26 30.29
CA GLN A 561 -12.96 37.00 31.30
C GLN A 561 -14.12 36.23 30.67
N GLY A 562 -14.54 35.16 31.35
CA GLY A 562 -15.55 34.23 30.88
C GLY A 562 -17.00 34.69 31.06
N GLY A 563 -17.90 33.88 30.53
CA GLY A 563 -19.34 33.95 30.77
C GLY A 563 -20.01 32.65 30.33
N GLN A 564 -20.39 31.83 31.31
CA GLN A 564 -21.38 30.76 31.18
C GLN A 564 -22.79 31.37 31.02
N GLY A 565 -23.67 30.64 30.32
CA GLY A 565 -25.10 30.63 30.62
C GLY A 565 -25.99 31.23 29.54
N GLY A 566 -26.75 30.37 28.85
CA GLY A 566 -27.82 30.76 27.93
C GLY A 566 -28.62 29.55 27.48
N GLN A 567 -29.52 29.10 28.35
CA GLN A 567 -30.54 28.08 28.09
C GLN A 567 -31.51 28.56 27.00
N MET A 568 -31.95 27.64 26.12
CA MET A 568 -33.22 27.77 25.41
C MET A 568 -34.07 26.51 25.58
N PRO A 569 -35.41 26.63 25.63
CA PRO A 569 -36.28 25.63 26.23
C PRO A 569 -37.05 24.77 25.21
N GLY A 570 -37.31 23.53 25.60
CA GLY A 570 -38.58 22.81 25.42
C GLY A 570 -39.26 22.80 24.05
N GLY A 571 -39.10 21.70 23.32
CA GLY A 571 -40.03 21.24 22.28
C GLY A 571 -40.20 19.73 22.35
N THR A 572 -41.40 19.29 22.72
CA THR A 572 -41.86 17.89 22.83
C THR A 572 -41.76 17.10 21.50
N PRO A 573 -41.45 15.80 21.53
CA PRO A 573 -41.43 14.94 20.34
C PRO A 573 -42.81 14.29 20.08
N PRO A 574 -43.22 14.05 18.82
CA PRO A 574 -44.29 13.09 18.54
C PRO A 574 -43.72 11.67 18.50
N GLN A 575 -44.23 10.80 19.37
CA GLN A 575 -44.14 9.35 19.27
C GLN A 575 -45.06 8.84 18.15
N GLY A 576 -44.60 7.86 17.35
CA GLY A 576 -45.46 7.21 16.35
C GLY A 576 -44.84 6.17 15.41
N MET A 577 -44.20 5.11 15.95
CA MET A 577 -43.99 3.76 15.37
C MET A 577 -43.06 3.56 14.13
N PRO A 578 -42.64 2.31 13.81
CA PRO A 578 -41.95 1.35 14.66
C PRO A 578 -40.62 0.86 14.04
N GLN A 579 -39.84 0.20 14.89
CA GLN A 579 -38.59 -0.50 14.61
C GLN A 579 -38.79 -1.62 13.57
N GLY A 580 -38.06 -1.54 12.45
CA GLY A 580 -38.05 -2.56 11.40
C GLY A 580 -36.95 -2.27 10.36
N MET A 581 -35.69 -2.50 10.72
CA MET A 581 -34.60 -2.56 9.74
C MET A 581 -34.79 -3.81 8.88
N SER A 582 -35.48 -3.65 7.76
CA SER A 582 -35.49 -4.63 6.69
C SER A 582 -34.22 -4.44 5.86
N ARG A 583 -33.48 -5.55 5.70
CA ARG A 583 -32.53 -5.78 4.61
C ARG A 583 -33.14 -5.27 3.30
N GLY A 584 -32.46 -4.36 2.62
CA GLY A 584 -32.77 -4.01 1.24
C GLY A 584 -32.11 -5.02 0.30
N GLU A 585 -32.86 -6.06 -0.07
CA GLU A 585 -32.69 -6.76 -1.34
C GLU A 585 -33.01 -5.80 -2.50
N GLY A 586 -32.26 -5.96 -3.60
CA GLY A 586 -32.28 -5.07 -4.74
C GLY A 586 -33.61 -5.02 -5.49
N GLY A 587 -33.91 -3.83 -6.02
CA GLY A 587 -34.83 -3.63 -7.14
C GLY A 587 -34.03 -3.17 -8.37
N PRO A 588 -34.42 -3.57 -9.60
CA PRO A 588 -33.66 -3.29 -10.81
C PRO A 588 -33.89 -1.83 -11.26
N GLY A 589 -32.91 -0.98 -11.00
CA GLY A 589 -32.80 0.34 -11.63
C GLY A 589 -31.75 0.28 -12.74
N GLY A 590 -32.14 0.55 -13.98
CA GLY A 590 -31.23 0.60 -15.13
C GLY A 590 -30.08 1.58 -14.87
N GLY A 591 -28.87 1.02 -14.73
CA GLY A 591 -27.65 1.77 -14.49
C GLY A 591 -26.97 2.06 -15.82
N GLY A 592 -27.07 3.31 -16.28
CA GLY A 592 -26.14 3.80 -17.30
C GLY A 592 -24.72 3.74 -16.75
N GLY A 593 -23.79 3.14 -17.50
CA GLY A 593 -22.39 3.03 -17.09
C GLY A 593 -21.74 4.41 -16.99
N GLY A 594 -21.05 4.67 -15.88
CA GLY A 594 -20.17 5.83 -15.70
C GLY A 594 -18.79 5.64 -16.34
N MET A 595 -18.30 6.69 -17.00
CA MET A 595 -16.94 6.75 -17.56
C MET A 595 -15.87 6.74 -16.46
N GLY A 596 -14.83 5.92 -16.62
CA GLY A 596 -13.72 5.79 -15.66
C GLY A 596 -12.71 6.96 -15.69
N GLY A 597 -11.82 7.00 -14.70
CA GLY A 597 -10.79 8.03 -14.54
C GLY A 597 -9.37 7.46 -14.39
N LEU A 598 -8.38 8.33 -14.13
CA LEU A 598 -6.96 7.93 -14.04
C LEU A 598 -6.67 6.90 -12.92
N LEU A 599 -7.38 7.00 -11.79
CA LEU A 599 -7.13 6.16 -10.60
C LEU A 599 -8.22 5.11 -10.36
N ASN A 600 -9.40 5.29 -10.94
CA ASN A 600 -10.56 4.41 -10.82
C ASN A 600 -10.98 3.94 -12.21
N GLY A 601 -11.23 2.64 -12.37
CA GLY A 601 -11.69 2.07 -13.64
C GLY A 601 -13.07 2.56 -14.08
N ALA A 602 -13.45 2.25 -15.33
CA ALA A 602 -14.78 2.51 -15.85
C ALA A 602 -15.79 1.50 -15.29
N SER A 603 -17.04 1.91 -15.09
CA SER A 603 -18.12 0.94 -14.90
C SER A 603 -18.69 0.55 -16.25
N VAL A 604 -18.57 -0.72 -16.61
CA VAL A 604 -19.01 -1.25 -17.90
C VAL A 604 -20.46 -1.68 -17.78
N GLY A 605 -21.35 -1.05 -18.55
CA GLY A 605 -22.76 -1.43 -18.63
C GLY A 605 -22.96 -2.66 -19.52
N THR A 606 -24.09 -3.35 -19.34
CA THR A 606 -24.43 -4.58 -20.07
C THR A 606 -24.49 -4.39 -21.58
N GLU A 607 -24.92 -3.21 -22.05
CA GLU A 607 -24.99 -2.88 -23.47
C GLU A 607 -23.59 -2.71 -24.08
N ALA A 608 -22.67 -2.07 -23.36
CA ALA A 608 -21.29 -1.91 -23.78
C ALA A 608 -20.57 -3.26 -23.80
N GLU A 609 -20.78 -4.09 -22.78
CA GLU A 609 -20.24 -5.45 -22.73
C GLU A 609 -20.76 -6.30 -23.90
N ALA A 610 -22.07 -6.31 -24.15
CA ALA A 610 -22.67 -7.06 -25.24
C ALA A 610 -22.16 -6.60 -26.62
N ALA A 611 -22.00 -5.29 -26.83
CA ALA A 611 -21.44 -4.76 -28.07
C ALA A 611 -19.98 -5.18 -28.28
N LEU A 612 -19.16 -5.17 -27.23
CA LEU A 612 -17.77 -5.63 -27.31
C LEU A 612 -17.63 -7.14 -27.52
N LEU A 613 -18.63 -7.92 -27.09
CA LEU A 613 -18.67 -9.37 -27.29
C LEU A 613 -19.21 -9.77 -28.67
N ALA A 614 -19.95 -8.88 -29.34
CA ALA A 614 -20.39 -9.10 -30.70
C ALA A 614 -19.18 -9.22 -31.63
N ASP A 615 -19.09 -10.37 -32.31
CA ASP A 615 -18.01 -10.71 -33.25
C ASP A 615 -16.59 -10.61 -32.66
N ALA A 616 -16.46 -10.74 -31.33
CA ALA A 616 -15.19 -10.56 -30.63
C ALA A 616 -14.05 -11.45 -31.12
N ASP A 617 -14.38 -12.62 -31.68
CA ASP A 617 -13.39 -13.58 -32.20
C ASP A 617 -12.78 -13.16 -33.55
N ASP A 618 -13.37 -12.18 -34.24
CA ASP A 618 -12.85 -11.63 -35.50
C ASP A 618 -11.74 -10.60 -35.28
N TYR A 619 -11.56 -10.12 -34.04
CA TYR A 619 -10.63 -9.05 -33.70
C TYR A 619 -9.52 -9.53 -32.75
N THR A 620 -8.33 -8.93 -32.88
CA THR A 620 -7.26 -9.14 -31.90
C THR A 620 -7.56 -8.39 -30.60
N TRP A 621 -8.11 -7.18 -30.72
CA TRP A 621 -8.61 -6.38 -29.61
C TRP A 621 -10.05 -5.97 -29.89
N VAL A 622 -10.98 -6.32 -28.99
CA VAL A 622 -12.39 -5.91 -29.11
C VAL A 622 -12.56 -4.40 -28.95
N ALA A 623 -11.60 -3.76 -28.27
CA ALA A 623 -11.53 -2.31 -28.22
C ALA A 623 -10.11 -1.81 -27.95
N ALA A 624 -9.90 -0.52 -28.21
CA ALA A 624 -8.77 0.26 -27.73
C ALA A 624 -9.26 1.48 -26.94
N THR A 625 -8.55 1.84 -25.87
CA THR A 625 -8.86 3.04 -25.07
C THR A 625 -7.59 3.64 -24.50
N VAL A 626 -7.60 4.95 -24.26
CA VAL A 626 -6.50 5.64 -23.55
C VAL A 626 -6.54 5.28 -22.07
N GLY A 627 -5.39 4.89 -21.53
CA GLY A 627 -5.20 4.59 -20.11
C GLY A 627 -5.54 3.14 -19.73
N ALA A 628 -4.62 2.49 -19.03
CA ALA A 628 -4.73 1.09 -18.68
C ALA A 628 -5.85 0.77 -17.68
N GLN A 629 -6.23 1.70 -16.80
CA GLN A 629 -7.34 1.50 -15.87
C GLN A 629 -8.69 1.34 -16.59
N ASN A 630 -8.91 2.13 -17.64
CA ASN A 630 -10.10 2.03 -18.46
C ASN A 630 -10.08 0.72 -19.27
N ALA A 631 -8.96 0.43 -19.94
CA ALA A 631 -8.79 -0.81 -20.71
C ALA A 631 -9.02 -2.06 -19.84
N ALA A 632 -8.44 -2.08 -18.63
CA ALA A 632 -8.60 -3.16 -17.68
C ALA A 632 -10.06 -3.40 -17.29
N SER A 633 -10.88 -2.34 -17.18
CA SER A 633 -12.27 -2.46 -16.78
C SER A 633 -13.11 -3.15 -17.87
N TYR A 634 -12.93 -2.75 -19.13
CA TYR A 634 -13.58 -3.41 -20.27
C TYR A 634 -13.07 -4.83 -20.47
N GLN A 635 -11.76 -5.08 -20.34
CA GLN A 635 -11.18 -6.42 -20.46
C GLN A 635 -11.69 -7.38 -19.38
N LEU A 636 -11.79 -6.93 -18.13
CA LEU A 636 -12.30 -7.75 -17.04
C LEU A 636 -13.80 -8.03 -17.16
N ALA A 637 -14.55 -7.15 -17.83
CA ALA A 637 -15.97 -7.35 -18.10
C ALA A 637 -16.20 -8.35 -19.25
N THR A 638 -15.45 -8.22 -20.35
CA THR A 638 -15.69 -9.04 -21.56
C THR A 638 -14.87 -10.33 -21.59
N GLU A 639 -13.83 -10.42 -20.76
CA GLU A 639 -12.77 -11.41 -20.87
C GLU A 639 -12.05 -11.47 -22.22
N LYS A 640 -12.16 -10.40 -23.01
CA LYS A 640 -11.50 -10.25 -24.31
C LYS A 640 -10.43 -9.14 -24.27
N PRO A 641 -9.34 -9.25 -25.05
CA PRO A 641 -8.27 -8.27 -25.03
C PRO A 641 -8.75 -6.85 -25.35
N VAL A 642 -8.35 -5.88 -24.53
CA VAL A 642 -8.60 -4.44 -24.78
C VAL A 642 -7.25 -3.71 -24.77
N MET A 643 -6.93 -3.02 -25.86
CA MET A 643 -5.64 -2.33 -26.00
C MET A 643 -5.62 -1.06 -25.14
N ALA A 644 -4.65 -1.00 -24.21
CA ALA A 644 -4.35 0.22 -23.47
C ALA A 644 -3.38 1.10 -24.23
N ILE A 645 -3.90 2.21 -24.79
CA ILE A 645 -3.08 3.23 -25.44
C ILE A 645 -2.44 4.10 -24.36
N GLY A 646 -1.11 4.22 -24.42
CA GLY A 646 -0.32 5.09 -23.56
C GLY A 646 -0.07 4.58 -22.15
N GLY A 647 -0.23 3.28 -21.90
CA GLY A 647 0.06 2.68 -20.60
C GLY A 647 -0.86 3.17 -19.49
N PHE A 648 -0.36 3.22 -18.25
CA PHE A 648 -1.20 3.49 -17.08
C PHE A 648 -1.96 4.83 -17.18
N ASN A 649 -1.24 5.90 -17.52
CA ASN A 649 -1.73 7.27 -17.48
C ASN A 649 -1.98 7.89 -18.87
N GLY A 650 -1.79 7.12 -19.95
CA GLY A 650 -1.89 7.63 -21.31
C GLY A 650 -0.67 8.43 -21.79
N SER A 651 0.50 8.30 -21.14
CA SER A 651 1.73 9.03 -21.51
C SER A 651 2.81 8.19 -22.18
N ASP A 652 2.70 6.86 -22.15
CA ASP A 652 3.67 6.01 -22.85
C ASP A 652 3.53 6.22 -24.38
N PRO A 653 4.62 6.25 -25.15
CA PRO A 653 4.57 6.38 -26.60
C PRO A 653 4.27 5.03 -27.28
N SER A 654 3.15 4.41 -26.91
CA SER A 654 2.73 3.11 -27.45
C SER A 654 1.20 2.92 -27.44
N PRO A 655 0.61 2.45 -28.57
CA PRO A 655 1.21 2.42 -29.90
C PRO A 655 1.49 3.83 -30.42
N THR A 656 2.36 3.96 -31.44
CA THR A 656 2.43 5.20 -32.22
C THR A 656 1.19 5.35 -33.10
N LEU A 657 0.85 6.57 -33.55
CA LEU A 657 -0.26 6.78 -34.48
C LEU A 657 -0.13 5.91 -35.74
N ALA A 658 1.06 5.79 -36.31
CA ALA A 658 1.30 4.96 -37.49
C ALA A 658 1.00 3.47 -37.23
N GLN A 659 1.43 2.93 -36.08
CA GLN A 659 1.12 1.56 -35.69
C GLN A 659 -0.38 1.37 -35.44
N PHE A 660 -1.03 2.34 -34.78
CA PHE A 660 -2.46 2.28 -34.53
C PHE A 660 -3.26 2.25 -35.86
N LYS A 661 -2.95 3.14 -36.80
CA LYS A 661 -3.55 3.14 -38.15
C LYS A 661 -3.33 1.80 -38.87
N GLN A 662 -2.14 1.23 -38.76
CA GLN A 662 -1.87 -0.09 -39.33
C GLN A 662 -2.74 -1.17 -38.71
N TYR A 663 -2.91 -1.20 -37.38
CA TYR A 663 -3.78 -2.18 -36.72
C TYR A 663 -5.24 -2.04 -37.13
N VAL A 664 -5.73 -0.81 -37.30
CA VAL A 664 -7.08 -0.55 -37.81
C VAL A 664 -7.24 -1.02 -39.26
N ALA A 665 -6.28 -0.68 -40.14
CA ALA A 665 -6.30 -1.12 -41.54
C ALA A 665 -6.20 -2.64 -41.70
N GLU A 666 -5.53 -3.33 -40.78
CA GLU A 666 -5.45 -4.80 -40.72
C GLU A 666 -6.70 -5.45 -40.08
N GLY A 667 -7.70 -4.67 -39.67
CA GLY A 667 -8.92 -5.17 -39.02
C GLY A 667 -8.70 -5.74 -37.62
N LYS A 668 -7.63 -5.35 -36.92
CA LYS A 668 -7.26 -5.93 -35.62
C LYS A 668 -8.03 -5.34 -34.43
N ILE A 669 -8.63 -4.18 -34.58
CA ILE A 669 -9.31 -3.44 -33.52
C ILE A 669 -10.74 -3.14 -33.97
N HIS A 670 -11.74 -3.54 -33.18
CA HIS A 670 -13.14 -3.24 -33.49
C HIS A 670 -13.50 -1.81 -33.11
N TYR A 671 -13.51 -1.51 -31.81
CA TYR A 671 -13.92 -0.19 -31.32
C TYR A 671 -12.76 0.63 -30.77
N PHE A 672 -12.88 1.96 -30.87
CA PHE A 672 -12.14 2.87 -30.00
C PHE A 672 -13.10 3.49 -28.99
N ILE A 673 -12.77 3.40 -27.71
CA ILE A 673 -13.58 3.96 -26.62
C ILE A 673 -13.04 5.35 -26.30
N GLY A 674 -13.89 6.37 -26.49
CA GLY A 674 -13.53 7.76 -26.26
C GLY A 674 -13.39 8.08 -24.76
N GLY A 675 -12.35 8.82 -24.39
CA GLY A 675 -12.24 9.46 -23.08
C GLY A 675 -13.21 10.64 -22.94
N SER A 676 -13.47 11.08 -21.71
CA SER A 676 -14.37 12.20 -21.45
C SER A 676 -13.98 13.46 -22.25
N GLU A 677 -14.86 13.93 -23.12
CA GLU A 677 -15.10 15.37 -23.23
C GLU A 677 -15.67 15.77 -21.86
N SER A 678 -14.81 16.24 -20.96
CA SER A 678 -15.31 16.90 -19.75
C SER A 678 -16.15 18.09 -20.20
N GLY A 679 -17.47 17.97 -20.10
CA GLY A 679 -18.42 18.98 -20.52
C GLY A 679 -18.14 20.33 -19.86
N THR A 680 -17.53 21.25 -20.60
CA THR A 680 -17.93 22.64 -20.55
C THR A 680 -19.18 22.73 -21.40
N GLY A 681 -20.34 22.83 -20.75
CA GLY A 681 -21.63 22.85 -21.41
C GLY A 681 -21.67 23.83 -22.59
N GLU A 682 -22.27 23.37 -23.68
CA GLU A 682 -22.75 24.21 -24.75
C GLU A 682 -23.63 25.32 -24.17
N SER A 683 -23.15 26.55 -24.24
CA SER A 683 -24.03 27.70 -24.40
C SER A 683 -23.64 28.33 -25.73
N ALA A 684 -24.28 27.83 -26.79
CA ALA A 684 -24.21 28.43 -28.11
C ALA A 684 -24.86 29.83 -28.07
N THR A 685 -24.04 30.87 -28.03
CA THR A 685 -24.26 32.18 -28.70
C THR A 685 -23.04 33.08 -28.44
N GLY A 686 -22.24 33.35 -29.47
CA GLY A 686 -21.16 34.33 -29.39
C GLY A 686 -20.25 34.31 -30.62
N THR A 687 -20.61 35.09 -31.64
CA THR A 687 -19.80 35.41 -32.82
C THR A 687 -18.55 36.22 -32.45
N GLY A 688 -17.37 35.90 -32.99
CA GLY A 688 -16.27 36.86 -33.16
C GLY A 688 -14.86 36.37 -32.82
N GLU A 689 -14.05 36.20 -33.89
CA GLU A 689 -12.62 36.53 -34.06
C GLU A 689 -11.52 35.96 -33.12
N ASP A 690 -10.62 35.21 -33.77
CA ASP A 690 -9.16 35.14 -33.61
C ASP A 690 -8.53 35.24 -32.21
N GLY A 691 -8.11 34.06 -31.71
CA GLY A 691 -7.19 33.93 -30.59
C GLY A 691 -6.74 32.49 -30.37
N GLY A 692 -5.61 32.11 -30.96
CA GLY A 692 -5.01 30.77 -30.79
C GLY A 692 -4.61 30.49 -29.34
N GLY A 693 -5.51 29.89 -28.58
CA GLY A 693 -5.27 29.32 -27.26
C GLY A 693 -5.33 27.80 -27.33
N ARG A 694 -4.17 27.13 -27.32
CA ARG A 694 -4.07 25.67 -27.17
C ARG A 694 -4.75 25.24 -25.88
N MET A 695 -5.80 24.42 -26.01
CA MET A 695 -6.49 23.77 -24.90
C MET A 695 -5.53 22.85 -24.14
N GLY A 696 -5.30 23.16 -22.86
CA GLY A 696 -4.51 22.35 -21.94
C GLY A 696 -5.29 21.16 -21.42
N GLY A 697 -5.35 20.08 -22.22
CA GLY A 697 -5.48 18.72 -21.69
C GLY A 697 -4.09 18.22 -21.32
N GLY A 698 -3.94 17.66 -20.12
CA GLY A 698 -2.65 17.26 -19.53
C GLY A 698 -1.89 16.21 -20.34
N GLY A 699 -1.22 16.64 -21.41
CA GLY A 699 -0.18 15.91 -22.10
C GLY A 699 1.17 16.44 -21.64
N GLY A 700 1.93 15.62 -20.91
CA GLY A 700 3.36 15.87 -20.76
C GLY A 700 4.05 15.92 -22.13
N PRO A 701 5.23 16.54 -22.24
CA PRO A 701 5.97 16.58 -23.50
C PRO A 701 6.26 15.14 -24.00
N GLY A 702 5.61 14.73 -25.10
CA GLY A 702 5.72 13.39 -25.69
C GLY A 702 4.40 12.70 -26.09
N GLY A 703 3.23 13.30 -25.84
CA GLY A 703 1.93 12.65 -26.03
C GLY A 703 1.47 12.45 -27.48
N GLY A 704 1.84 11.32 -28.12
CA GLY A 704 1.23 10.85 -29.38
C GLY A 704 -0.20 10.30 -29.24
N ASN A 705 -0.70 10.13 -28.01
CA ASN A 705 -2.00 9.51 -27.74
C ASN A 705 -3.18 10.48 -27.97
N SER A 706 -2.94 11.79 -27.88
CA SER A 706 -3.91 12.79 -28.34
C SER A 706 -4.09 12.73 -29.85
N GLU A 707 -3.03 12.45 -30.61
CA GLU A 707 -3.10 12.32 -32.08
C GLU A 707 -3.95 11.13 -32.52
N ILE A 708 -3.86 9.99 -31.81
CA ILE A 708 -4.74 8.82 -32.06
C ILE A 708 -6.19 9.20 -31.81
N SER A 709 -6.48 9.84 -30.68
CA SER A 709 -7.86 10.22 -30.31
C SER A 709 -8.45 11.21 -31.32
N THR A 710 -7.66 12.21 -31.76
CA THR A 710 -8.05 13.17 -32.80
C THR A 710 -8.28 12.47 -34.14
N TRP A 711 -7.35 11.62 -34.58
CA TRP A 711 -7.50 10.92 -35.85
C TRP A 711 -8.75 10.03 -35.86
N VAL A 712 -9.03 9.30 -34.77
CA VAL A 712 -10.23 8.46 -34.68
C VAL A 712 -11.49 9.31 -34.76
N SER A 713 -11.57 10.40 -33.98
CA SER A 713 -12.77 11.23 -33.93
C SER A 713 -13.05 11.97 -35.24
N GLU A 714 -12.02 12.25 -36.03
CA GLU A 714 -12.13 12.82 -37.38
C GLU A 714 -12.59 11.76 -38.40
N THR A 715 -12.07 10.53 -38.32
CA THR A 715 -12.19 9.50 -39.38
C THR A 715 -13.41 8.57 -39.24
N PHE A 716 -13.82 8.21 -38.02
CA PHE A 716 -14.82 7.15 -37.78
C PHE A 716 -16.10 7.66 -37.15
N GLU A 717 -17.21 6.97 -37.41
CA GLU A 717 -18.51 7.33 -36.85
C GLU A 717 -18.54 7.21 -35.32
N LYS A 718 -19.13 8.21 -34.65
CA LYS A 718 -19.34 8.22 -33.20
C LYS A 718 -20.62 7.42 -32.88
N VAL A 719 -20.48 6.39 -32.07
CA VAL A 719 -21.59 5.55 -31.59
C VAL A 719 -21.72 5.72 -30.08
N THR A 720 -22.95 5.80 -29.56
CA THR A 720 -23.19 5.84 -28.11
C THR A 720 -23.78 4.50 -27.67
N ILE A 721 -23.06 3.77 -26.80
CA ILE A 721 -23.46 2.45 -26.32
C ILE A 721 -23.48 2.47 -24.80
N GLY A 722 -24.64 2.21 -24.19
CA GLY A 722 -24.79 2.18 -22.72
C GLY A 722 -24.40 3.48 -22.00
N GLY A 723 -24.41 4.63 -22.71
CA GLY A 723 -24.00 5.94 -22.20
C GLY A 723 -22.51 6.27 -22.36
N ALA A 724 -21.70 5.33 -22.85
CA ALA A 724 -20.29 5.57 -23.20
C ALA A 724 -20.12 5.86 -24.69
N THR A 725 -19.08 6.63 -25.01
CA THR A 725 -18.72 7.01 -26.38
C THR A 725 -17.82 5.95 -27.00
N PHE A 726 -18.25 5.38 -28.12
CA PHE A 726 -17.50 4.46 -28.95
C PHE A 726 -17.31 5.07 -30.35
N TYR A 727 -16.29 4.60 -31.04
CA TYR A 727 -16.08 4.83 -32.47
C TYR A 727 -15.89 3.45 -33.11
N ASP A 728 -16.70 3.13 -34.11
CA ASP A 728 -16.58 1.88 -34.85
C ASP A 728 -15.47 2.01 -35.89
N LEU A 729 -14.36 1.30 -35.68
CA LEU A 729 -13.19 1.40 -36.55
C LEU A 729 -13.33 0.60 -37.84
N THR A 730 -14.49 -0.03 -38.06
CA THR A 730 -14.85 -0.70 -39.32
C THR A 730 -15.69 0.17 -40.25
N GLN A 731 -16.17 1.33 -39.77
CA GLN A 731 -17.02 2.25 -40.53
C GLN A 731 -16.42 3.66 -40.59
N GLU A 732 -15.73 3.96 -41.69
CA GLU A 732 -15.27 5.32 -42.02
C GLU A 732 -16.46 6.22 -42.41
N LYS A 733 -16.35 7.51 -42.08
CA LYS A 733 -17.39 8.53 -42.37
C LYS A 733 -17.54 8.90 -43.84
#